data_AF-A0A1M3CST0-F1
#
_entry.id   AF-A0A1M3CST0-F1
#
_cell.length_a   1.000
_cell.length_b   1.000
_cell.length_c   1.000
_cell.angle_alpha   90.00
_cell.angle_beta   90.00
_cell.angle_gamma   90.00
#
_symmetry.space_group_name_H-M   'P 1'
#
loop_
_entity.id
_entity.type
_entity.pdbx_description
1 polymer ?
#
loop_
_entity_poly.entity_id
_entity_poly.type
_entity_poly.pdbx_seq_one_letter_code
_entity_poly.pdbx_strand_id
1 'polypeptide(L)'
;MDPAYSSSVPVSRIEQGVASEIKNKSTTSKGKNTLRLVFENTLSRTDVNIAISKKDKISEATKNRKWTALRVTTDGVEKTVNVNINSLAKRLNVSKLEIYKAIKDHTLENFVSQKISEKLTQMVEQKVETAPATKTPRLKVTSFIERIKGALVDAWWAITSGSWDLFRFRFLLRASDEDLQKQGQLRALTAYQNAYDKVPAYKVHIANHMGEEKGKTKMPKNFEDIPPTDKKNYIQKFENVEDLYLNGKIPSSGQLDSSTGTTGEPALWMRSTEEMAVTQKLMSYAKQAKFGREDVVLINTFALGLWATGVTLAGAGPKQGLTANVGIVPDYAEKTVNIIKKVAKDPNRPIVLCGYPPNIRKIAEAIKNDPDLKDRKLNLHAIVGGEGMTEELRKDILDNGFSKVFSSYGASDLDINIGYETETEVAIRQACANNPALANELYGGGPPPMIFHYDPLHYYIETNKEGELLYTCCHKERASPRIRYNLHDTGKVMMAKDVKAIMQKYGIEINPRTNLPFLFVHGREGTVSYGGSKIHYEHLEQGIRAVDPTGLIGRDRFALHKPQEDKLEFWIEAASDEAYEELKQNVNELQKNLINKIADSNTDFKKILDGAANAYPQIKIFQPGKSPMAIHAQQNPHRKLQRVVVNNEDIQKQLVDLAGSFTESTGDYIKK
;
A
#
# COMPACT_ATOMS: atom_id res chain seq x y z
N MET A 1 -24.15 20.35 -43.12
CA MET A 1 -22.80 20.94 -43.06
C MET A 1 -21.89 19.87 -42.50
N ASP A 2 -21.14 19.25 -43.40
CA ASP A 2 -20.24 18.10 -43.16
C ASP A 2 -18.94 18.63 -42.53
N PRO A 3 -18.44 18.09 -41.41
CA PRO A 3 -17.23 18.60 -40.80
C PRO A 3 -16.03 18.31 -41.71
N ALA A 4 -15.29 19.37 -42.00
CA ALA A 4 -14.14 19.43 -42.89
C ALA A 4 -13.23 18.19 -42.85
N TYR A 5 -13.03 17.59 -44.03
CA TYR A 5 -11.99 16.60 -44.31
C TYR A 5 -10.60 17.21 -44.04
N SER A 6 -9.92 16.77 -42.97
CA SER A 6 -8.54 17.16 -42.70
C SER A 6 -7.57 16.45 -43.66
N SER A 7 -6.69 17.20 -44.31
CA SER A 7 -5.62 16.66 -45.18
C SER A 7 -4.52 15.90 -44.43
N SER A 8 -4.54 15.92 -43.09
CA SER A 8 -3.51 15.37 -42.20
C SER A 8 -4.11 14.82 -40.90
N VAL A 9 -3.38 13.94 -40.22
CA VAL A 9 -3.79 13.36 -38.93
C VAL A 9 -3.38 14.29 -37.78
N PRO A 10 -4.30 14.77 -36.93
CA PRO A 10 -3.94 15.59 -35.78
C PRO A 10 -3.16 14.76 -34.73
N VAL A 11 -2.03 15.29 -34.28
CA VAL A 11 -1.20 14.69 -33.22
C VAL A 11 -0.82 15.78 -32.22
N SER A 12 -0.83 15.46 -30.92
CA SER A 12 -0.51 16.45 -29.89
C SER A 12 0.98 16.80 -29.86
N ARG A 13 1.84 15.81 -30.10
CA ARG A 13 3.28 16.02 -30.22
C ARG A 13 3.98 14.84 -30.90
N ILE A 14 5.18 15.10 -31.42
CA ILE A 14 6.14 14.07 -31.81
C ILE A 14 7.16 13.96 -30.69
N GLU A 15 7.19 12.82 -30.01
CA GLU A 15 8.10 12.60 -28.88
C GLU A 15 9.07 11.47 -29.21
N GLN A 16 10.36 11.68 -28.95
CA GLN A 16 11.29 10.56 -28.87
C GLN A 16 10.93 9.82 -27.61
N GLY A 17 10.42 8.58 -27.73
CA GLY A 17 9.96 7.82 -26.57
C GLY A 17 11.06 7.68 -25.54
N VAL A 18 11.09 8.61 -24.58
CA VAL A 18 11.76 8.45 -23.31
C VAL A 18 10.76 7.61 -22.53
N ALA A 19 11.19 6.47 -21.98
CA ALA A 19 10.46 5.91 -20.86
C ALA A 19 10.26 7.08 -19.89
N SER A 20 9.01 7.36 -19.51
CA SER A 20 8.64 8.45 -18.60
C SER A 20 9.77 8.68 -17.60
N GLU A 21 10.39 9.87 -17.62
CA GLU A 21 11.51 10.19 -16.74
C GLU A 21 10.99 10.21 -15.31
N ILE A 22 10.98 9.04 -14.67
CA ILE A 22 10.99 8.95 -13.22
C ILE A 22 12.37 9.49 -12.84
N LYS A 23 12.41 10.76 -12.44
CA LYS A 23 13.64 11.45 -12.01
C LYS A 23 14.22 10.74 -10.79
N ASN A 24 15.06 9.73 -11.02
CA ASN A 24 16.01 9.24 -10.04
C ASN A 24 17.26 8.72 -10.75
N LYS A 25 18.40 9.37 -10.48
CA LYS A 25 19.64 9.37 -11.28
C LYS A 25 20.44 8.05 -11.32
N SER A 26 19.88 6.87 -11.02
CA SER A 26 20.68 5.64 -10.89
C SER A 26 20.33 4.43 -11.75
N THR A 27 19.24 4.40 -12.52
CA THR A 27 18.97 3.27 -13.44
C THR A 27 17.98 3.65 -14.53
N THR A 28 18.45 4.32 -15.58
CA THR A 28 17.67 4.51 -16.81
C THR A 28 17.68 3.23 -17.64
N SER A 29 16.52 2.57 -17.74
CA SER A 29 16.26 1.51 -18.73
C SER A 29 16.48 2.07 -20.13
N LYS A 30 17.28 1.39 -20.95
CA LYS A 30 17.41 1.66 -22.39
C LYS A 30 16.16 1.16 -23.12
N GLY A 31 15.02 1.78 -22.88
CA GLY A 31 13.88 1.70 -23.79
C GLY A 31 14.38 2.16 -25.16
N LYS A 32 14.29 1.30 -26.18
CA LYS A 32 14.80 1.60 -27.54
C LYS A 32 14.25 2.94 -28.01
N ASN A 33 15.14 3.94 -28.11
CA ASN A 33 14.97 5.29 -28.65
C ASN A 33 14.21 5.29 -30.00
N THR A 34 12.88 5.22 -29.96
CA THR A 34 12.02 5.19 -31.14
C THR A 34 11.11 6.41 -31.06
N LEU A 35 11.13 7.26 -32.09
CA LEU A 35 10.22 8.39 -32.19
C LEU A 35 8.78 7.89 -32.29
N ARG A 36 7.84 8.62 -31.72
CA ARG A 36 6.41 8.28 -31.75
C ARG A 36 5.54 9.50 -31.99
N LEU A 37 4.43 9.27 -32.69
CA LEU A 37 3.28 10.17 -32.69
C LEU A 37 2.51 9.95 -31.39
N VAL A 38 2.32 11.03 -30.64
CA VAL A 38 1.54 11.04 -29.39
C VAL A 38 0.21 11.71 -29.67
N PHE A 39 -0.87 11.03 -29.28
CA PHE A 39 -2.23 11.52 -29.40
C PHE A 39 -2.75 11.91 -28.03
N GLU A 40 -3.38 13.07 -27.93
CA GLU A 40 -4.08 13.46 -26.70
C GLU A 40 -5.15 12.44 -26.38
N ASN A 41 -5.15 12.01 -25.12
CA ASN A 41 -6.23 11.24 -24.58
C ASN A 41 -6.37 11.56 -23.10
N THR A 42 -7.61 11.62 -22.63
CA THR A 42 -7.97 11.97 -21.26
C THR A 42 -7.41 10.97 -20.23
N LEU A 43 -7.02 9.77 -20.67
CA LEU A 43 -6.47 8.72 -19.81
C LEU A 43 -4.94 8.72 -19.75
N SER A 44 -4.24 9.61 -20.46
CA SER A 44 -2.77 9.62 -20.56
C SER A 44 -2.13 8.27 -20.93
N ARG A 45 -2.84 7.41 -21.66
CA ARG A 45 -2.33 6.11 -22.12
C ARG A 45 -1.45 6.28 -23.37
N THR A 46 -0.41 5.46 -23.48
CA THR A 46 0.54 5.50 -24.62
C THR A 46 0.37 4.33 -25.57
N ASP A 47 -0.58 3.44 -25.30
CA ASP A 47 -0.84 2.27 -26.12
C ASP A 47 -1.58 2.58 -27.43
N VAL A 48 -1.93 3.84 -27.65
CA VAL A 48 -2.36 4.43 -28.94
C VAL A 48 -1.21 5.07 -29.72
N ASN A 49 -0.05 5.32 -29.09
CA ASN A 49 1.06 6.02 -29.75
C ASN A 49 1.71 5.17 -30.86
N ILE A 50 1.96 5.80 -32.00
CA ILE A 50 2.41 5.14 -33.23
C ILE A 50 3.91 5.36 -33.42
N ALA A 51 4.68 4.28 -33.62
CA ALA A 51 6.12 4.38 -33.87
C ALA A 51 6.44 4.94 -35.25
N ILE A 52 7.40 5.87 -35.30
CA ILE A 52 7.89 6.51 -36.54
C ILE A 52 9.39 6.31 -36.74
N SER A 53 9.83 6.43 -37.99
CA SER A 53 11.25 6.35 -38.37
C SER A 53 12.02 7.57 -37.87
N LYS A 54 13.31 7.38 -37.54
CA LYS A 54 14.27 8.47 -37.29
C LYS A 54 14.83 9.14 -38.54
N LYS A 55 14.64 8.53 -39.71
CA LYS A 55 15.13 9.05 -41.00
C LYS A 55 14.00 9.73 -41.75
N ASP A 56 14.23 10.96 -42.20
CA ASP A 56 13.29 11.76 -43.00
C ASP A 56 13.06 11.18 -44.41
N LYS A 57 14.03 10.41 -44.93
CA LYS A 57 13.94 9.75 -46.23
C LYS A 57 14.05 8.24 -46.11
N ILE A 58 13.12 7.53 -46.74
CA ILE A 58 13.24 6.11 -47.06
C ILE A 58 14.39 6.00 -48.07
N SER A 59 15.48 5.29 -47.75
CA SER A 59 16.45 4.93 -48.78
C SER A 59 15.76 4.05 -49.82
N GLU A 60 15.96 4.32 -51.11
CA GLU A 60 15.42 3.52 -52.22
C GLU A 60 15.70 2.01 -52.09
N ALA A 61 16.71 1.63 -51.30
CA ALA A 61 17.04 0.27 -50.90
C ALA A 61 16.01 -0.42 -49.96
N THR A 62 14.93 0.26 -49.56
CA THR A 62 13.91 -0.27 -48.63
C THR A 62 12.50 -0.23 -49.23
N LYS A 63 12.32 -0.83 -50.42
CA LYS A 63 11.02 -1.34 -50.94
C LYS A 63 10.45 -2.48 -50.06
N ASN A 64 10.58 -2.39 -48.74
CA ASN A 64 9.95 -3.27 -47.80
C ASN A 64 8.56 -2.68 -47.49
N ARG A 65 7.49 -3.42 -47.78
CA ARG A 65 6.06 -3.13 -47.51
C ARG A 65 5.71 -2.86 -46.03
N LYS A 66 6.67 -2.44 -45.19
CA LYS A 66 6.56 -2.31 -43.74
C LYS A 66 6.41 -0.86 -43.26
N TRP A 67 6.72 0.14 -44.07
CA TRP A 67 6.64 1.56 -43.72
C TRP A 67 5.84 2.33 -44.76
N THR A 68 5.11 3.36 -44.33
CA THR A 68 4.37 4.27 -45.21
C THR A 68 4.52 5.71 -44.73
N ALA A 69 4.44 6.66 -45.64
CA ALA A 69 4.33 8.08 -45.30
C ALA A 69 2.93 8.35 -44.72
N LEU A 70 2.86 9.22 -43.72
CA LEU A 70 1.64 9.70 -43.10
C LEU A 70 1.80 11.21 -42.88
N ARG A 71 0.86 12.01 -43.38
CA ARG A 71 0.81 13.44 -43.06
C ARG A 71 0.16 13.65 -41.71
N VAL A 72 0.82 14.41 -40.85
CA VAL A 72 0.39 14.71 -39.48
C VAL A 72 0.47 16.20 -39.21
N THR A 73 -0.40 16.71 -38.35
CA THR A 73 -0.36 18.11 -37.89
C THR A 73 -0.06 18.15 -36.40
N THR A 74 0.99 18.87 -36.01
CA THR A 74 1.43 19.09 -34.62
C THR A 74 1.66 20.59 -34.44
N ASP A 75 1.12 21.19 -33.37
CA ASP A 75 1.26 22.63 -33.09
C ASP A 75 0.87 23.54 -34.27
N GLY A 76 -0.13 23.13 -35.05
CA GLY A 76 -0.59 23.84 -36.25
C GLY A 76 0.32 23.70 -37.49
N VAL A 77 1.39 22.90 -37.42
CA VAL A 77 2.34 22.67 -38.52
C VAL A 77 2.19 21.26 -39.10
N GLU A 78 1.98 21.18 -40.41
CA GLU A 78 1.90 19.92 -41.14
C GLU A 78 3.30 19.34 -41.40
N LYS A 79 3.47 18.04 -41.12
CA LYS A 79 4.71 17.28 -41.33
C LYS A 79 4.39 15.92 -41.95
N THR A 80 5.28 15.43 -42.82
CA THR A 80 5.20 14.06 -43.31
C THR A 80 6.15 13.18 -42.52
N VAL A 81 5.62 12.12 -41.91
CA VAL A 81 6.41 11.15 -41.12
C VAL A 81 6.28 9.75 -41.69
N ASN A 82 7.31 8.92 -41.47
CA ASN A 82 7.26 7.52 -41.88
C ASN A 82 6.81 6.64 -40.72
N VAL A 83 5.65 5.99 -40.86
CA VAL A 83 5.04 5.12 -39.83
C VAL A 83 5.17 3.64 -40.19
N ASN A 84 5.35 2.79 -39.18
CA ASN A 84 5.43 1.34 -39.40
C ASN A 84 4.04 0.73 -39.54
N ILE A 85 3.74 0.06 -40.65
CA ILE A 85 2.42 -0.52 -40.94
C ILE A 85 2.02 -1.58 -39.89
N ASN A 86 2.96 -2.37 -39.37
CA ASN A 86 2.63 -3.35 -38.31
C ASN A 86 2.27 -2.63 -37.00
N SER A 87 3.01 -1.57 -36.66
CA SER A 87 2.68 -0.74 -35.50
C SER A 87 1.33 -0.07 -35.69
N LEU A 88 1.06 0.49 -36.87
CA LEU A 88 -0.18 1.16 -37.22
C LEU A 88 -1.37 0.20 -37.08
N ALA A 89 -1.28 -0.98 -37.70
CA ALA A 89 -2.35 -1.99 -37.65
C ALA A 89 -2.64 -2.44 -36.21
N LYS A 90 -1.57 -2.75 -35.46
CA LYS A 90 -1.68 -3.16 -34.05
C LYS A 90 -2.29 -2.08 -33.18
N ARG A 91 -1.88 -0.81 -33.37
CA ARG A 91 -2.34 0.32 -32.53
C ARG A 91 -3.75 0.76 -32.87
N LEU A 92 -4.17 0.65 -34.12
CA LEU A 92 -5.55 0.95 -34.56
C LEU A 92 -6.51 -0.24 -34.39
N ASN A 93 -6.01 -1.42 -34.02
CA ASN A 93 -6.79 -2.65 -33.95
C ASN A 93 -7.47 -3.01 -35.29
N VAL A 94 -6.73 -2.87 -36.39
CA VAL A 94 -7.20 -3.18 -37.76
C VAL A 94 -6.24 -4.16 -38.43
N SER A 95 -6.70 -4.82 -39.49
CA SER A 95 -5.85 -5.67 -40.29
C SER A 95 -4.87 -4.85 -41.14
N LYS A 96 -3.74 -5.45 -41.53
CA LYS A 96 -2.82 -4.81 -42.47
C LYS A 96 -3.45 -4.60 -43.84
N LEU A 97 -4.41 -5.46 -44.22
CA LEU A 97 -5.13 -5.38 -45.50
C LEU A 97 -5.96 -4.09 -45.58
N GLU A 98 -6.61 -3.69 -44.50
CA GLU A 98 -7.35 -2.42 -44.43
C GLU A 98 -6.42 -1.22 -44.61
N ILE A 99 -5.24 -1.24 -43.99
CA ILE A 99 -4.23 -0.18 -44.20
C ILE A 99 -3.75 -0.14 -45.64
N TYR A 100 -3.43 -1.30 -46.24
CA TYR A 100 -3.00 -1.34 -47.65
C TYR A 100 -4.10 -0.85 -48.60
N LYS A 101 -5.37 -1.15 -48.30
CA LYS A 101 -6.52 -0.64 -49.04
C LYS A 101 -6.61 0.89 -48.91
N ALA A 102 -6.53 1.44 -47.70
CA ALA A 102 -6.54 2.89 -47.49
C ALA A 102 -5.36 3.62 -48.18
N ILE A 103 -4.17 2.99 -48.24
CA ILE A 103 -3.03 3.49 -49.02
C ILE A 103 -3.36 3.50 -50.51
N LYS A 104 -3.89 2.39 -51.04
CA LYS A 104 -4.25 2.25 -52.47
C LYS A 104 -5.33 3.25 -52.87
N ASP A 105 -6.29 3.48 -51.99
CA ASP A 105 -7.44 4.36 -52.22
C ASP A 105 -7.13 5.83 -51.88
N HIS A 106 -5.87 6.16 -51.52
CA HIS A 106 -5.43 7.51 -51.13
C HIS A 106 -6.24 8.13 -49.97
N THR A 107 -6.73 7.30 -49.05
CA THR A 107 -7.55 7.68 -47.89
C THR A 107 -6.88 7.41 -46.53
N LEU A 108 -5.56 7.14 -46.53
CA LEU A 108 -4.83 6.72 -45.33
C LEU A 108 -4.99 7.71 -44.16
N GLU A 109 -4.83 9.00 -44.38
CA GLU A 109 -4.95 10.01 -43.31
C GLU A 109 -6.36 10.02 -42.70
N ASN A 110 -7.40 10.00 -43.54
CA ASN A 110 -8.79 9.94 -43.07
C ASN A 110 -9.07 8.65 -42.30
N PHE A 111 -8.61 7.51 -42.82
CA PHE A 111 -8.77 6.22 -42.17
C PHE A 111 -8.07 6.18 -40.80
N VAL A 112 -6.84 6.70 -40.70
CA VAL A 112 -6.11 6.76 -39.44
C VAL A 112 -6.79 7.73 -38.47
N SER A 113 -7.16 8.94 -38.90
CA SER A 113 -7.87 9.91 -38.05
C SER A 113 -9.18 9.36 -37.52
N GLN A 114 -9.99 8.72 -38.38
CA GLN A 114 -11.23 8.09 -37.97
C GLN A 114 -10.99 6.97 -36.95
N LYS A 115 -10.06 6.05 -37.22
CA LYS A 115 -9.79 4.94 -36.30
C LYS A 115 -9.20 5.39 -34.96
N ILE A 116 -8.39 6.45 -34.96
CA ILE A 116 -7.91 7.05 -33.72
C ILE A 116 -9.05 7.70 -32.96
N SER A 117 -9.89 8.49 -33.62
CA SER A 117 -11.06 9.10 -32.99
C SER A 117 -12.00 8.05 -32.40
N GLU A 118 -12.37 7.02 -33.18
CA GLU A 118 -13.18 5.89 -32.71
C GLU A 118 -12.57 5.23 -31.47
N LYS A 119 -11.25 4.99 -31.49
CA LYS A 119 -10.56 4.37 -30.38
C LYS A 119 -10.48 5.27 -29.15
N LEU A 120 -10.23 6.56 -29.32
CA LEU A 120 -10.20 7.54 -28.23
C LEU A 120 -11.60 7.68 -27.59
N THR A 121 -12.66 7.73 -28.39
CA THR A 121 -14.05 7.73 -27.91
C THR A 121 -14.36 6.44 -27.15
N GLN A 122 -14.02 5.27 -27.71
CA GLN A 122 -14.18 3.99 -27.00
C GLN A 122 -13.39 3.93 -25.69
N MET A 123 -12.21 4.55 -25.63
CA MET A 123 -11.41 4.64 -24.41
C MET A 123 -12.04 5.54 -23.34
N VAL A 124 -12.74 6.60 -23.73
CA VAL A 124 -13.50 7.46 -22.81
C VAL A 124 -14.75 6.76 -22.30
N GLU A 125 -15.44 6.02 -23.17
CA GLU A 125 -16.67 5.28 -22.85
C GLU A 125 -16.41 4.03 -22.02
N GLN A 126 -15.30 3.32 -22.27
CA GLN A 126 -14.82 2.27 -21.38
C GLN A 126 -14.25 2.92 -20.11
N LYS A 127 -15.08 3.07 -19.08
CA LYS A 127 -14.58 3.29 -17.71
C LYS A 127 -13.45 2.30 -17.47
N VAL A 128 -12.27 2.81 -17.18
CA VAL A 128 -11.11 1.98 -16.86
C VAL A 128 -11.50 1.11 -15.66
N GLU A 129 -11.80 -0.16 -15.90
CA GLU A 129 -12.16 -1.07 -14.83
C GLU A 129 -10.94 -1.34 -13.96
N THR A 130 -11.13 -1.28 -12.65
CA THR A 130 -10.10 -1.64 -11.69
C THR A 130 -9.67 -3.08 -11.95
N ALA A 131 -8.38 -3.30 -12.19
CA ALA A 131 -7.83 -4.63 -12.40
C ALA A 131 -8.19 -5.53 -11.20
N PRO A 132 -8.75 -6.72 -11.42
CA PRO A 132 -9.20 -7.58 -10.34
C PRO A 132 -8.01 -8.04 -9.49
N ALA A 133 -8.29 -8.43 -8.25
CA ALA A 133 -7.33 -9.16 -7.46
C ALA A 133 -6.96 -10.49 -8.14
N THR A 134 -5.76 -10.98 -7.84
CA THR A 134 -5.30 -12.29 -8.32
C THR A 134 -6.29 -13.38 -7.92
N LYS A 135 -6.75 -14.16 -8.90
CA LYS A 135 -7.58 -15.35 -8.63
C LYS A 135 -6.69 -16.52 -8.22
N THR A 136 -6.97 -17.07 -7.06
CA THR A 136 -6.27 -18.26 -6.57
C THR A 136 -6.85 -19.54 -7.20
N PRO A 137 -6.00 -20.52 -7.57
CA PRO A 137 -6.49 -21.83 -7.98
C PRO A 137 -7.20 -22.55 -6.83
N ARG A 138 -8.28 -23.27 -7.15
CA ARG A 138 -8.97 -24.11 -6.17
C ARG A 138 -8.08 -25.28 -5.74
N LEU A 139 -7.78 -25.37 -4.44
CA LEU A 139 -7.09 -26.51 -3.85
C LEU A 139 -8.03 -27.31 -2.95
N LYS A 140 -8.05 -28.63 -3.12
CA LYS A 140 -8.82 -29.55 -2.28
C LYS A 140 -8.04 -29.85 -1.00
N VAL A 141 -8.65 -29.57 0.16
CA VAL A 141 -7.99 -29.69 1.48
C VAL A 141 -7.64 -31.14 1.82
N THR A 142 -8.52 -32.08 1.45
CA THR A 142 -8.37 -33.51 1.76
C THR A 142 -7.56 -34.28 0.71
N SER A 143 -7.02 -33.62 -0.31
CA SER A 143 -6.26 -34.27 -1.37
C SER A 143 -4.89 -34.74 -0.89
N PHE A 144 -4.66 -36.05 -0.95
CA PHE A 144 -3.36 -36.65 -0.63
C PHE A 144 -2.24 -36.13 -1.55
N ILE A 145 -2.54 -35.92 -2.83
CA ILE A 145 -1.56 -35.40 -3.81
C ILE A 145 -1.14 -33.97 -3.46
N GLU A 146 -2.09 -33.10 -3.10
CA GLU A 146 -1.78 -31.71 -2.73
C GLU A 146 -1.00 -31.67 -1.41
N ARG A 147 -1.27 -32.59 -0.47
CA ARG A 147 -0.48 -32.74 0.75
C ARG A 147 0.97 -33.12 0.47
N ILE A 148 1.23 -34.07 -0.44
CA ILE A 148 2.61 -34.42 -0.85
C ILE A 148 3.30 -33.22 -1.50
N LYS A 149 2.63 -32.52 -2.43
CA LYS A 149 3.18 -31.33 -3.07
C LYS A 149 3.51 -30.25 -2.03
N GLY A 150 2.62 -30.00 -1.07
CA GLY A 150 2.85 -29.06 0.03
C GLY A 150 4.09 -29.41 0.85
N ALA A 151 4.27 -30.68 1.22
CA ALA A 151 5.46 -31.14 1.94
C ALA A 151 6.76 -30.94 1.14
N LEU A 152 6.74 -31.19 -0.17
CA LEU A 152 7.89 -30.95 -1.05
C LEU A 152 8.23 -29.45 -1.15
N VAL A 153 7.21 -28.59 -1.27
CA VAL A 153 7.40 -27.13 -1.33
C VAL A 153 7.92 -26.59 0.02
N ASP A 154 7.45 -27.14 1.14
CA ASP A 154 7.98 -26.82 2.48
C ASP A 154 9.45 -27.20 2.61
N ALA A 155 9.83 -28.41 2.19
CA ALA A 155 11.22 -28.85 2.20
C ALA A 155 12.09 -27.96 1.31
N TRP A 156 11.61 -27.62 0.12
CA TRP A 156 12.27 -26.68 -0.79
C TRP A 156 12.47 -25.31 -0.14
N TRP A 157 11.45 -24.75 0.51
CA TRP A 157 11.56 -23.47 1.21
C TRP A 157 12.55 -23.54 2.38
N ALA A 158 12.54 -24.61 3.17
CA ALA A 158 13.45 -24.79 4.30
C ALA A 158 14.92 -24.85 3.83
N ILE A 159 15.20 -25.63 2.78
CA ILE A 159 16.54 -25.73 2.18
C ILE A 159 16.97 -24.37 1.64
N THR A 160 16.12 -23.72 0.85
CA THR A 160 16.48 -22.46 0.20
C THR A 160 16.58 -21.29 1.16
N SER A 161 15.87 -21.32 2.29
CA SER A 161 16.00 -20.30 3.34
C SER A 161 17.16 -20.56 4.30
N GLY A 162 17.86 -21.70 4.17
CA GLY A 162 18.93 -22.12 5.05
C GLY A 162 20.19 -21.24 4.99
N SER A 163 20.50 -20.66 3.83
CA SER A 163 21.65 -19.78 3.63
C SER A 163 21.33 -18.65 2.63
N TRP A 164 22.11 -17.57 2.66
CA TRP A 164 21.95 -16.45 1.74
C TRP A 164 22.06 -16.86 0.27
N ASP A 165 23.03 -17.71 -0.09
CA ASP A 165 23.26 -18.09 -1.49
C ASP A 165 22.12 -18.96 -2.04
N LEU A 166 21.60 -19.89 -1.24
CA LEU A 166 20.43 -20.68 -1.61
C LEU A 166 19.16 -19.83 -1.65
N PHE A 167 19.03 -18.85 -0.76
CA PHE A 167 17.90 -17.93 -0.73
C PHE A 167 17.88 -17.09 -2.00
N ARG A 168 19.04 -16.56 -2.41
CA ARG A 168 19.21 -15.84 -3.67
C ARG A 168 18.95 -16.75 -4.87
N PHE A 169 19.43 -18.00 -4.83
CA PHE A 169 19.20 -18.98 -5.89
C PHE A 169 17.71 -19.21 -6.16
N ARG A 170 16.88 -19.31 -5.11
CA ARG A 170 15.42 -19.44 -5.25
C ARG A 170 14.81 -18.34 -6.13
N PHE A 171 15.26 -17.09 -5.99
CA PHE A 171 14.75 -15.98 -6.79
C PHE A 171 15.40 -15.88 -8.17
N LEU A 172 16.64 -16.37 -8.34
CA LEU A 172 17.31 -16.44 -9.64
C LEU A 172 16.62 -17.40 -10.61
N LEU A 173 15.97 -18.45 -10.11
CA LEU A 173 15.19 -19.38 -10.93
C LEU A 173 14.03 -18.72 -11.66
N ARG A 174 13.64 -17.49 -11.26
CA ARG A 174 12.57 -16.70 -11.90
C ARG A 174 11.31 -17.53 -12.17
N ALA A 175 10.89 -18.29 -11.17
CA ALA A 175 9.58 -18.95 -11.19
C ALA A 175 8.51 -17.92 -11.59
N SER A 176 7.47 -18.38 -12.31
CA SER A 176 6.37 -17.50 -12.65
C SER A 176 5.67 -17.02 -11.37
N ASP A 177 5.10 -15.82 -11.41
CA ASP A 177 4.30 -15.29 -10.31
C ASP A 177 3.11 -16.21 -9.96
N GLU A 178 2.51 -16.84 -10.97
CA GLU A 178 1.50 -17.90 -10.81
C GLU A 178 2.01 -19.13 -10.05
N ASP A 179 3.20 -19.65 -10.41
CA ASP A 179 3.78 -20.79 -9.72
C ASP A 179 4.12 -20.45 -8.27
N LEU A 180 4.62 -19.25 -8.01
CA LEU A 180 4.94 -18.76 -6.67
C LEU A 180 3.68 -18.66 -5.80
N GLN A 181 2.57 -18.13 -6.34
CA GLN A 181 1.30 -18.09 -5.64
C GLN A 181 0.74 -19.49 -5.35
N LYS A 182 0.80 -20.39 -6.33
CA LYS A 182 0.37 -21.77 -6.15
C LYS A 182 1.20 -22.51 -5.10
N GLN A 183 2.51 -22.32 -5.11
CA GLN A 183 3.41 -22.85 -4.07
C GLN A 183 3.08 -22.25 -2.70
N GLY A 184 2.83 -20.95 -2.62
CA GLY A 184 2.37 -20.29 -1.40
C GLY A 184 1.09 -20.90 -0.85
N GLN A 185 0.08 -21.12 -1.69
CA GLN A 185 -1.19 -21.74 -1.29
C GLN A 185 -1.00 -23.20 -0.80
N LEU A 186 -0.07 -23.95 -1.39
CA LEU A 186 0.28 -25.30 -0.92
C LEU A 186 0.94 -25.29 0.46
N ARG A 187 1.81 -24.30 0.72
CA ARG A 187 2.38 -24.11 2.06
C ARG A 187 1.31 -23.66 3.06
N ALA A 188 0.40 -22.77 2.65
CA ALA A 188 -0.74 -22.35 3.45
C ALA A 188 -1.65 -23.53 3.84
N LEU A 189 -1.88 -24.47 2.91
CA LEU A 189 -2.60 -25.72 3.19
C LEU A 189 -1.85 -26.58 4.22
N THR A 190 -0.52 -26.65 4.12
CA THR A 190 0.30 -27.38 5.09
C THR A 190 0.28 -26.72 6.48
N ALA A 191 0.27 -25.39 6.53
CA ALA A 191 0.11 -24.62 7.76
C ALA A 191 -1.27 -24.85 8.39
N TYR A 192 -2.35 -24.85 7.58
CA TYR A 192 -3.69 -25.21 8.03
C TYR A 192 -3.73 -26.61 8.66
N GLN A 193 -3.15 -27.62 7.99
CA GLN A 193 -3.11 -28.99 8.50
C GLN A 193 -2.37 -29.05 9.85
N ASN A 194 -1.21 -28.40 9.95
CA ASN A 194 -0.45 -28.34 11.20
C ASN A 194 -1.21 -27.62 12.32
N ALA A 195 -1.93 -26.54 12.01
CA ALA A 195 -2.77 -25.84 12.98
C ALA A 195 -3.94 -26.71 13.45
N TYR A 196 -4.64 -27.37 12.53
CA TYR A 196 -5.76 -28.26 12.85
C TYR A 196 -5.33 -29.46 13.72
N ASP A 197 -4.16 -30.02 13.45
CA ASP A 197 -3.63 -31.17 14.17
C ASP A 197 -3.10 -30.80 15.57
N LYS A 198 -2.50 -29.61 15.72
CA LYS A 198 -1.70 -29.27 16.91
C LYS A 198 -2.27 -28.13 17.76
N VAL A 199 -3.22 -27.33 17.29
CA VAL A 199 -3.73 -26.17 18.04
C VAL A 199 -5.15 -26.48 18.55
N PRO A 200 -5.34 -26.71 19.87
CA PRO A 200 -6.64 -27.08 20.42
C PRO A 200 -7.77 -26.12 20.04
N ALA A 201 -7.55 -24.81 20.20
CA ALA A 201 -8.53 -23.78 19.88
C ALA A 201 -8.88 -23.76 18.39
N TYR A 202 -7.91 -24.02 17.50
CA TYR A 202 -8.16 -24.00 16.06
C TYR A 202 -9.07 -25.16 15.64
N LYS A 203 -8.88 -26.34 16.23
CA LYS A 203 -9.75 -27.50 15.99
C LYS A 203 -11.20 -27.21 16.41
N VAL A 204 -11.39 -26.58 17.56
CA VAL A 204 -12.71 -26.12 18.04
C VAL A 204 -13.30 -25.06 17.11
N HIS A 205 -12.50 -24.09 16.66
CA HIS A 205 -12.96 -23.06 15.73
C HIS A 205 -13.47 -23.69 14.42
N ILE A 206 -12.77 -24.66 13.84
CA ILE A 206 -13.23 -25.39 12.64
C ILE A 206 -14.53 -26.16 12.94
N ALA A 207 -14.62 -26.86 14.08
CA ALA A 207 -15.83 -27.59 14.46
C ALA A 207 -17.06 -26.69 14.58
N ASN A 208 -16.91 -25.52 15.20
CA ASN A 208 -18.00 -24.56 15.39
C ASN A 208 -18.52 -23.98 14.06
N HIS A 209 -17.64 -23.77 13.08
CA HIS A 209 -18.02 -23.18 11.79
C HIS A 209 -18.52 -24.22 10.78
N MET A 210 -17.90 -25.39 10.74
CA MET A 210 -18.24 -26.43 9.76
C MET A 210 -19.35 -27.37 10.27
N GLY A 211 -19.57 -27.39 11.58
CA GLY A 211 -20.42 -28.36 12.25
C GLY A 211 -19.80 -29.76 12.32
N GLU A 212 -20.54 -30.66 12.94
CA GLU A 212 -20.16 -32.06 13.08
C GLU A 212 -21.15 -32.98 12.36
N GLU A 213 -20.66 -34.14 11.92
CA GLU A 213 -21.47 -35.22 11.39
C GLU A 213 -21.00 -36.54 12.00
N LYS A 214 -21.92 -37.29 12.62
CA LYS A 214 -21.60 -38.59 13.24
C LYS A 214 -20.42 -38.51 14.22
N GLY A 215 -20.36 -37.43 15.02
CA GLY A 215 -19.29 -37.20 16.01
C GLY A 215 -17.93 -36.86 15.42
N LYS A 216 -17.85 -36.47 14.15
CA LYS A 216 -16.63 -35.98 13.50
C LYS A 216 -16.85 -34.60 12.91
N THR A 217 -15.88 -33.71 13.10
CA THR A 217 -15.91 -32.38 12.47
C THR A 217 -15.95 -32.50 10.95
N LYS A 218 -16.86 -31.76 10.32
CA LYS A 218 -16.90 -31.64 8.86
C LYS A 218 -15.68 -30.84 8.38
N MET A 219 -14.91 -31.40 7.46
CA MET A 219 -13.74 -30.71 6.91
C MET A 219 -14.14 -29.80 5.75
N PRO A 220 -13.52 -28.62 5.60
CA PRO A 220 -13.67 -27.79 4.41
C PRO A 220 -13.25 -28.58 3.16
N LYS A 221 -14.00 -28.43 2.06
CA LYS A 221 -13.73 -29.17 0.81
C LYS A 221 -12.56 -28.54 0.06
N ASN A 222 -12.61 -27.23 -0.09
CA ASN A 222 -11.57 -26.44 -0.74
C ASN A 222 -10.88 -25.50 0.25
N PHE A 223 -9.70 -25.01 -0.10
CA PHE A 223 -8.93 -24.08 0.73
C PHE A 223 -9.74 -22.80 1.04
N GLU A 224 -10.48 -22.30 0.05
CA GLU A 224 -11.32 -21.10 0.19
C GLU A 224 -12.52 -21.32 1.13
N ASP A 225 -12.86 -22.57 1.45
CA ASP A 225 -13.94 -22.93 2.37
C ASP A 225 -13.45 -22.96 3.85
N ILE A 226 -12.14 -22.85 4.11
CA ILE A 226 -11.60 -22.77 5.48
C ILE A 226 -12.09 -21.46 6.12
N PRO A 227 -12.83 -21.44 7.24
CA PRO A 227 -13.33 -20.20 7.81
C PRO A 227 -12.18 -19.22 8.13
N PRO A 228 -12.27 -17.93 7.72
CA PRO A 228 -11.31 -16.91 8.10
C PRO A 228 -11.28 -16.71 9.62
N THR A 229 -10.08 -16.48 10.16
CA THR A 229 -9.90 -16.14 11.57
C THR A 229 -9.70 -14.65 11.73
N ASP A 230 -10.10 -14.07 12.85
CA ASP A 230 -9.79 -12.70 13.22
C ASP A 230 -9.67 -12.58 14.75
N LYS A 231 -9.37 -11.38 15.24
CA LYS A 231 -9.20 -11.15 16.67
C LYS A 231 -10.49 -11.45 17.46
N LYS A 232 -11.66 -11.10 16.92
CA LYS A 232 -12.98 -11.21 17.57
C LYS A 232 -13.58 -12.61 17.47
N ASN A 233 -13.40 -13.29 16.35
CA ASN A 233 -14.02 -14.58 16.03
C ASN A 233 -13.15 -15.78 16.46
N TYR A 234 -11.87 -15.54 16.74
CA TYR A 234 -10.91 -16.57 17.08
C TYR A 234 -10.12 -16.21 18.33
N ILE A 235 -9.28 -15.18 18.31
CA ILE A 235 -8.34 -14.92 19.43
C ILE A 235 -9.07 -14.64 20.75
N GLN A 236 -10.07 -13.74 20.73
CA GLN A 236 -10.84 -13.33 21.90
C GLN A 236 -11.95 -14.33 22.29
N LYS A 237 -12.09 -15.45 21.57
CA LYS A 237 -13.10 -16.48 21.87
C LYS A 237 -12.62 -17.54 22.87
N PHE A 238 -11.32 -17.64 23.13
CA PHE A 238 -10.75 -18.64 24.00
C PHE A 238 -10.17 -17.97 25.24
N GLU A 239 -10.75 -18.29 26.40
CA GLU A 239 -10.28 -17.78 27.70
C GLU A 239 -8.93 -18.40 28.10
N ASN A 240 -8.76 -19.70 27.84
CA ASN A 240 -7.49 -20.36 28.03
C ASN A 240 -6.54 -20.04 26.87
N VAL A 241 -5.61 -19.12 27.13
CA VAL A 241 -4.67 -18.63 26.13
C VAL A 241 -3.78 -19.73 25.56
N GLU A 242 -3.44 -20.78 26.33
CA GLU A 242 -2.55 -21.85 25.89
C GLU A 242 -3.12 -22.65 24.70
N ASP A 243 -4.46 -22.74 24.61
CA ASP A 243 -5.16 -23.46 23.54
C ASP A 243 -4.97 -22.81 22.17
N LEU A 244 -4.56 -21.54 22.11
CA LEU A 244 -4.22 -20.80 20.89
C LEU A 244 -2.81 -21.12 20.37
N TYR A 245 -2.04 -21.95 21.05
CA TYR A 245 -0.66 -22.26 20.75
C TYR A 245 -0.44 -23.74 20.39
N LEU A 246 0.67 -24.01 19.72
CA LEU A 246 1.05 -25.37 19.33
C LEU A 246 1.09 -26.31 20.55
N ASN A 247 0.38 -27.42 20.43
CA ASN A 247 0.19 -28.47 21.44
C ASN A 247 -0.46 -27.97 22.75
N GLY A 248 -1.18 -26.84 22.72
CA GLY A 248 -1.81 -26.29 23.91
C GLY A 248 -0.80 -25.78 24.93
N LYS A 249 0.32 -25.19 24.49
CA LYS A 249 1.42 -24.76 25.35
C LYS A 249 1.99 -23.43 24.92
N ILE A 250 2.14 -22.52 25.88
CA ILE A 250 2.92 -21.29 25.68
C ILE A 250 4.40 -21.66 25.45
N PRO A 251 5.13 -20.96 24.56
CA PRO A 251 6.57 -21.14 24.40
C PRO A 251 7.33 -20.97 25.72
N SER A 252 8.26 -21.87 26.02
CA SER A 252 9.10 -21.80 27.23
C SER A 252 10.15 -20.68 27.18
N SER A 253 10.45 -20.16 25.99
CA SER A 253 11.38 -19.06 25.76
C SER A 253 10.99 -18.25 24.52
N GLY A 254 11.28 -16.96 24.54
CA GLY A 254 11.08 -16.07 23.40
C GLY A 254 10.75 -14.65 23.84
N GLN A 255 9.76 -14.03 23.20
CA GLN A 255 9.39 -12.63 23.40
C GLN A 255 7.89 -12.49 23.62
N LEU A 256 7.53 -11.58 24.52
CA LEU A 256 6.17 -11.09 24.67
C LEU A 256 6.07 -9.70 24.06
N ASP A 257 5.15 -9.53 23.13
CA ASP A 257 4.83 -8.22 22.56
C ASP A 257 3.32 -8.02 22.47
N SER A 258 2.90 -6.78 22.27
CA SER A 258 1.52 -6.38 22.08
C SER A 258 1.38 -5.58 20.80
N SER A 259 0.17 -5.64 20.24
CA SER A 259 -0.27 -4.62 19.28
C SER A 259 -0.34 -3.26 19.98
N THR A 260 -0.18 -2.16 19.25
CA THR A 260 -0.40 -0.77 19.75
C THR A 260 -1.82 -0.48 20.25
N GLY A 261 -2.67 -1.50 20.43
CA GLY A 261 -3.86 -1.45 21.28
C GLY A 261 -4.84 -0.37 20.87
N THR A 262 -5.40 -0.49 19.68
CA THR A 262 -6.23 0.57 19.08
C THR A 262 -7.68 0.15 18.91
N THR A 263 -8.08 -1.04 19.40
CA THR A 263 -9.46 -1.52 19.45
C THR A 263 -9.59 -2.52 20.60
N GLY A 264 -10.20 -2.07 21.72
CA GLY A 264 -10.42 -2.91 22.91
C GLY A 264 -9.15 -3.27 23.68
N GLU A 265 -9.20 -4.35 24.46
CA GLU A 265 -8.04 -4.81 25.25
C GLU A 265 -6.89 -5.24 24.33
N PRO A 266 -5.66 -4.70 24.53
CA PRO A 266 -4.49 -5.07 23.74
C PRO A 266 -4.21 -6.57 23.86
N ALA A 267 -4.25 -7.29 22.74
CA ALA A 267 -3.84 -8.69 22.71
C ALA A 267 -2.32 -8.79 22.94
N LEU A 268 -1.93 -9.71 23.83
CA LEU A 268 -0.54 -10.09 24.05
C LEU A 268 -0.19 -11.28 23.15
N TRP A 269 0.94 -11.18 22.47
CA TRP A 269 1.49 -12.17 21.57
C TRP A 269 2.75 -12.77 22.19
N MET A 270 2.76 -14.09 22.33
CA MET A 270 3.90 -14.83 22.85
C MET A 270 4.62 -15.52 21.69
N ARG A 271 5.79 -15.01 21.34
CA ARG A 271 6.60 -15.51 20.22
C ARG A 271 7.66 -16.46 20.77
N SER A 272 7.87 -17.58 20.08
CA SER A 272 8.94 -18.51 20.43
C SER A 272 10.31 -18.02 19.95
N THR A 273 11.38 -18.49 20.58
CA THR A 273 12.76 -18.26 20.12
C THR A 273 12.97 -18.73 18.69
N GLU A 274 12.34 -19.85 18.29
CA GLU A 274 12.42 -20.41 16.95
C GLU A 274 11.77 -19.51 15.91
N GLU A 275 10.57 -19.00 16.20
CA GLU A 275 9.87 -18.02 15.35
C GLU A 275 10.72 -16.76 15.17
N MET A 276 11.29 -16.23 16.25
CA MET A 276 12.15 -15.05 16.21
C MET A 276 13.42 -15.30 15.38
N ALA A 277 14.01 -16.50 15.45
CA ALA A 277 15.21 -16.84 14.68
C ALA A 277 14.95 -16.82 13.17
N VAL A 278 13.75 -17.22 12.73
CA VAL A 278 13.33 -17.10 11.32
C VAL A 278 13.28 -15.63 10.90
N THR A 279 12.61 -14.78 11.68
CA THR A 279 12.51 -13.33 11.41
C THR A 279 13.88 -12.67 11.36
N GLN A 280 14.77 -12.96 12.33
CA GLN A 280 16.14 -12.44 12.37
C GLN A 280 16.97 -12.84 11.14
N LYS A 281 16.80 -14.09 10.69
CA LYS A 281 17.47 -14.59 9.49
C LYS A 281 16.99 -13.87 8.23
N LEU A 282 15.68 -13.72 8.05
CA LEU A 282 15.13 -13.00 6.90
C LEU A 282 15.52 -11.52 6.88
N MET A 283 15.59 -10.87 8.06
CA MET A 283 16.14 -9.52 8.17
C MET A 283 17.60 -9.44 7.73
N SER A 284 18.41 -10.45 8.04
CA SER A 284 19.81 -10.51 7.58
C SER A 284 19.91 -10.62 6.05
N TYR A 285 19.01 -11.39 5.43
CA TYR A 285 18.93 -11.48 3.98
C TYR A 285 18.46 -10.16 3.36
N ALA A 286 17.51 -9.46 3.97
CA ALA A 286 17.09 -8.13 3.51
C ALA A 286 18.26 -7.12 3.59
N LYS A 287 19.01 -7.12 4.70
CA LYS A 287 20.22 -6.30 4.84
C LYS A 287 21.25 -6.64 3.77
N GLN A 288 21.51 -7.93 3.52
CA GLN A 288 22.49 -8.37 2.54
C GLN A 288 22.03 -8.08 1.09
N ALA A 289 20.73 -8.17 0.80
CA ALA A 289 20.16 -7.79 -0.49
C ALA A 289 20.34 -6.30 -0.79
N LYS A 290 20.30 -5.45 0.24
CA LYS A 290 20.37 -3.99 0.09
C LYS A 290 21.80 -3.44 0.15
N PHE A 291 22.58 -3.87 1.14
CA PHE A 291 23.90 -3.32 1.47
C PHE A 291 25.03 -4.33 1.28
N GLY A 292 24.74 -5.55 0.80
CA GLY A 292 25.76 -6.58 0.64
C GLY A 292 26.46 -6.93 1.95
N ARG A 293 27.79 -7.02 1.89
CA ARG A 293 28.65 -7.34 3.03
C ARG A 293 29.11 -6.11 3.81
N GLU A 294 28.65 -4.91 3.48
CA GLU A 294 29.04 -3.68 4.16
C GLU A 294 28.57 -3.66 5.62
N ASP A 295 29.35 -3.05 6.50
CA ASP A 295 28.96 -2.82 7.89
C ASP A 295 27.98 -1.67 7.98
N VAL A 296 26.79 -1.93 8.53
CA VAL A 296 25.75 -0.91 8.70
C VAL A 296 25.70 -0.42 10.15
N VAL A 297 25.26 0.82 10.35
CA VAL A 297 24.75 1.30 11.63
C VAL A 297 23.24 1.30 11.56
N LEU A 298 22.57 0.63 12.49
CA LEU A 298 21.11 0.64 12.61
C LEU A 298 20.71 1.54 13.77
N ILE A 299 19.86 2.53 13.53
CA ILE A 299 19.28 3.37 14.57
C ILE A 299 17.79 3.09 14.62
N ASN A 300 17.38 2.36 15.66
CA ASN A 300 15.99 1.99 15.90
C ASN A 300 15.29 3.11 16.69
N THR A 301 14.40 3.82 16.01
CA THR A 301 13.56 4.89 16.54
C THR A 301 12.08 4.50 16.54
N PHE A 302 11.74 3.22 16.41
CA PHE A 302 10.39 2.75 16.71
C PHE A 302 10.11 2.80 18.19
N ALA A 303 8.83 2.84 18.58
CA ALA A 303 8.45 2.80 19.98
C ALA A 303 8.98 1.50 20.61
N LEU A 304 9.71 1.63 21.71
CA LEU A 304 10.25 0.51 22.48
C LEU A 304 9.30 0.16 23.63
N GLY A 305 9.50 -1.00 24.26
CA GLY A 305 8.62 -1.57 25.28
C GLY A 305 7.97 -2.85 24.78
N LEU A 306 6.68 -3.06 25.05
CA LEU A 306 5.93 -4.21 24.57
C LEU A 306 5.58 -4.13 23.06
N TRP A 307 5.89 -3.03 22.37
CA TRP A 307 5.47 -2.86 20.98
C TRP A 307 6.29 -3.72 20.01
N ALA A 308 5.59 -4.63 19.31
CA ALA A 308 6.19 -5.68 18.49
C ALA A 308 7.33 -5.23 17.58
N THR A 309 7.14 -4.14 16.82
CA THR A 309 8.13 -3.68 15.83
C THR A 309 9.44 -3.23 16.48
N GLY A 310 9.36 -2.37 17.50
CA GLY A 310 10.55 -1.80 18.13
C GLY A 310 11.37 -2.83 18.89
N VAL A 311 10.71 -3.72 19.65
CA VAL A 311 11.40 -4.76 20.44
C VAL A 311 12.00 -5.85 19.54
N THR A 312 11.28 -6.25 18.48
CA THR A 312 11.80 -7.26 17.54
C THR A 312 13.03 -6.74 16.79
N LEU A 313 12.99 -5.47 16.35
CA LEU A 313 14.16 -4.85 15.73
C LEU A 313 15.32 -4.68 16.73
N ALA A 314 15.03 -4.34 17.99
CA ALA A 314 16.06 -4.22 19.02
C ALA A 314 16.78 -5.56 19.27
N GLY A 315 16.04 -6.67 19.29
CA GLY A 315 16.62 -8.02 19.44
C GLY A 315 17.35 -8.53 18.18
N ALA A 316 16.87 -8.18 16.98
CA ALA A 316 17.45 -8.62 15.72
C ALA A 316 18.66 -7.79 15.28
N GLY A 317 18.64 -6.48 15.58
CA GLY A 317 19.58 -5.48 15.07
C GLY A 317 21.06 -5.81 15.30
N PRO A 318 21.49 -6.23 16.51
CA PRO A 318 22.89 -6.54 16.79
C PRO A 318 23.50 -7.62 15.89
N LYS A 319 22.69 -8.51 15.29
CA LYS A 319 23.15 -9.50 14.30
C LYS A 319 23.33 -8.93 12.89
N GLN A 320 22.82 -7.72 12.64
CA GLN A 320 22.82 -7.07 11.32
C GLN A 320 23.84 -5.94 11.22
N GLY A 321 24.18 -5.29 12.33
CA GLY A 321 25.16 -4.22 12.39
C GLY A 321 25.23 -3.55 13.76
N LEU A 322 26.03 -2.49 13.86
CA LEU A 322 26.12 -1.68 15.07
C LEU A 322 24.76 -1.02 15.32
N THR A 323 24.07 -1.41 16.40
CA THR A 323 22.68 -1.01 16.63
C THR A 323 22.56 -0.06 17.81
N ALA A 324 21.88 1.06 17.61
CA ALA A 324 21.44 1.97 18.67
C ALA A 324 19.91 1.92 18.77
N ASN A 325 19.39 1.67 19.97
CA ASN A 325 17.96 1.68 20.26
C ASN A 325 17.62 2.99 20.98
N VAL A 326 16.96 3.92 20.27
CA VAL A 326 16.59 5.24 20.80
C VAL A 326 15.17 5.22 21.36
N GLY A 327 14.24 4.59 20.65
CA GLY A 327 12.83 4.64 21.02
C GLY A 327 12.14 5.97 20.68
N ILE A 328 10.85 6.05 21.01
CA ILE A 328 10.11 7.31 21.02
C ILE A 328 10.08 7.81 22.47
N VAL A 329 10.96 8.75 22.75
CA VAL A 329 11.15 9.40 24.06
C VAL A 329 11.22 10.91 23.86
N PRO A 330 11.09 11.73 24.92
CA PRO A 330 11.44 13.15 24.80
C PRO A 330 12.84 13.32 24.20
N ASP A 331 12.95 14.27 23.29
CA ASP A 331 14.18 14.63 22.57
C ASP A 331 14.80 13.49 21.74
N TYR A 332 13.98 12.57 21.22
CA TYR A 332 14.47 11.43 20.42
C TYR A 332 15.24 11.88 19.17
N ALA A 333 14.90 13.04 18.59
CA ALA A 333 15.56 13.57 17.40
C ALA A 333 16.98 14.05 17.72
N GLU A 334 17.14 14.83 18.78
CA GLU A 334 18.40 15.35 19.29
C GLU A 334 19.32 14.21 19.74
N LYS A 335 18.77 13.21 20.44
CA LYS A 335 19.52 12.00 20.81
C LYS A 335 20.01 11.24 19.57
N THR A 336 19.18 11.13 18.54
CA THR A 336 19.56 10.48 17.27
C THR A 336 20.69 11.25 16.58
N VAL A 337 20.60 12.59 16.51
CA VAL A 337 21.66 13.46 15.98
C VAL A 337 22.98 13.24 16.73
N ASN A 338 22.94 13.22 18.07
CA ASN A 338 24.14 12.97 18.89
C ASN A 338 24.77 11.59 18.65
N ILE A 339 23.95 10.56 18.41
CA ILE A 339 24.45 9.23 18.04
C ILE A 339 25.13 9.29 16.67
N ILE A 340 24.49 9.92 15.68
CA ILE A 340 25.02 10.09 14.32
C ILE A 340 26.38 10.80 14.38
N LYS A 341 26.54 11.88 15.15
CA LYS A 341 27.83 12.57 15.34
C LYS A 341 28.95 11.62 15.80
N LYS A 342 28.64 10.65 16.67
CA LYS A 342 29.63 9.70 17.20
C LYS A 342 29.97 8.55 16.24
N VAL A 343 28.99 8.08 15.47
CA VAL A 343 29.14 6.87 14.62
C VAL A 343 29.47 7.18 13.17
N ALA A 344 29.11 8.38 12.68
CA ALA A 344 29.38 8.83 11.32
C ALA A 344 30.83 9.32 11.15
N LYS A 345 31.82 8.53 11.56
CA LYS A 345 33.25 8.85 11.33
C LYS A 345 33.66 8.59 9.89
N ASP A 346 33.18 7.48 9.32
CA ASP A 346 33.30 7.16 7.90
C ASP A 346 32.04 7.68 7.15
N PRO A 347 32.19 8.61 6.19
CA PRO A 347 31.07 9.17 5.44
C PRO A 347 30.39 8.17 4.49
N ASN A 348 31.05 7.05 4.14
CA ASN A 348 30.51 6.06 3.23
C ASN A 348 29.71 4.96 3.96
N ARG A 349 29.94 4.77 5.26
CA ARG A 349 29.28 3.73 6.04
C ARG A 349 27.77 4.00 6.09
N PRO A 350 26.91 3.05 5.65
CA PRO A 350 25.47 3.24 5.68
C PRO A 350 24.93 3.37 7.11
N ILE A 351 24.15 4.42 7.36
CA ILE A 351 23.39 4.61 8.60
C ILE A 351 21.90 4.47 8.25
N VAL A 352 21.26 3.43 8.78
CA VAL A 352 19.86 3.11 8.50
C VAL A 352 19.01 3.45 9.71
N LEU A 353 18.13 4.42 9.56
CA LEU A 353 17.15 4.79 10.57
C LEU A 353 15.86 4.00 10.35
N CYS A 354 15.38 3.36 11.40
CA CYS A 354 14.15 2.56 11.37
C CYS A 354 13.11 3.18 12.29
N GLY A 355 11.97 3.62 11.78
CA GLY A 355 10.97 4.32 12.60
C GLY A 355 9.66 4.63 11.89
N TYR A 356 8.78 5.36 12.57
CA TYR A 356 7.56 5.89 11.96
C TYR A 356 7.89 7.05 10.99
N PRO A 357 7.25 7.16 9.81
CA PRO A 357 7.55 8.18 8.82
C PRO A 357 7.61 9.63 9.35
N PRO A 358 6.63 10.15 10.12
CA PRO A 358 6.69 11.51 10.67
C PRO A 358 7.86 11.70 11.64
N ASN A 359 8.22 10.66 12.38
CA ASN A 359 9.35 10.71 13.31
C ASN A 359 10.69 10.74 12.57
N ILE A 360 10.82 9.98 11.49
CA ILE A 360 11.99 10.05 10.61
C ILE A 360 12.11 11.43 9.97
N ARG A 361 11.00 12.06 9.55
CA ARG A 361 11.03 13.44 9.04
C ARG A 361 11.56 14.42 10.10
N LYS A 362 11.05 14.36 11.34
CA LYS A 362 11.56 15.21 12.44
C LYS A 362 13.05 15.02 12.69
N ILE A 363 13.54 13.78 12.63
CA ILE A 363 14.98 13.48 12.73
C ILE A 363 15.76 14.05 11.54
N ALA A 364 15.23 13.95 10.31
CA ALA A 364 15.87 14.49 9.12
C ALA A 364 16.01 16.01 9.19
N GLU A 365 14.97 16.71 9.66
CA GLU A 365 15.00 18.16 9.92
C GLU A 365 16.05 18.50 10.99
N ALA A 366 16.11 17.74 12.09
CA ALA A 366 17.12 17.94 13.14
C ALA A 366 18.55 17.73 12.62
N ILE A 367 18.80 16.71 11.79
CA ILE A 367 20.11 16.46 11.17
C ILE A 367 20.52 17.63 10.26
N LYS A 368 19.60 18.11 9.42
CA LYS A 368 19.85 19.19 8.46
C LYS A 368 20.13 20.53 9.14
N ASN A 369 19.48 20.78 10.28
CA ASN A 369 19.64 22.03 11.03
C ASN A 369 20.80 21.99 12.04
N ASP A 370 21.37 20.82 12.30
CA ASP A 370 22.47 20.68 13.25
C ASP A 370 23.79 21.28 12.70
N PRO A 371 24.45 22.18 13.45
CA PRO A 371 25.67 22.85 12.98
C PRO A 371 26.83 21.93 12.60
N ASP A 372 26.95 20.75 13.23
CA ASP A 372 28.05 19.82 12.98
C ASP A 372 27.75 18.83 11.85
N LEU A 373 26.47 18.63 11.50
CA LEU A 373 26.04 17.66 10.49
C LEU A 373 25.55 18.29 9.19
N LYS A 374 25.04 19.52 9.21
CA LYS A 374 24.38 20.18 8.05
C LYS A 374 25.20 20.17 6.76
N ASP A 375 26.53 20.30 6.86
CA ASP A 375 27.46 20.37 5.73
C ASP A 375 28.19 19.03 5.51
N ARG A 376 27.90 18.01 6.31
CA ARG A 376 28.55 16.70 6.21
C ARG A 376 27.85 15.82 5.18
N LYS A 377 28.66 15.17 4.33
CA LYS A 377 28.17 14.09 3.48
C LYS A 377 27.96 12.83 4.31
N LEU A 378 26.70 12.45 4.50
CA LEU A 378 26.29 11.27 5.26
C LEU A 378 25.58 10.26 4.34
N ASN A 379 25.85 8.97 4.51
CA ASN A 379 25.14 7.90 3.81
C ASN A 379 23.90 7.45 4.60
N LEU A 380 22.86 8.30 4.62
CA LEU A 380 21.64 8.07 5.39
C LEU A 380 20.59 7.30 4.58
N HIS A 381 20.01 6.28 5.20
CA HIS A 381 18.87 5.53 4.69
C HIS A 381 17.78 5.44 5.75
N ALA A 382 16.52 5.29 5.32
CA ALA A 382 15.40 5.05 6.22
C ALA A 382 14.57 3.83 5.81
N ILE A 383 14.18 3.03 6.80
CA ILE A 383 13.17 1.97 6.69
C ILE A 383 12.02 2.34 7.61
N VAL A 384 10.89 2.74 7.04
CA VAL A 384 9.73 3.20 7.80
C VAL A 384 8.62 2.16 7.88
N GLY A 385 7.82 2.18 8.93
CA GLY A 385 6.73 1.23 9.13
C GLY A 385 5.76 1.65 10.24
N GLY A 386 4.81 0.78 10.56
CA GLY A 386 3.75 1.05 11.54
C GLY A 386 2.65 1.99 11.06
N GLU A 387 2.89 2.72 9.97
CA GLU A 387 1.91 3.53 9.27
C GLU A 387 2.26 3.73 7.80
N GLY A 388 1.25 4.12 7.01
CA GLY A 388 1.45 4.50 5.63
C GLY A 388 2.26 5.80 5.53
N MET A 389 3.02 5.93 4.45
CA MET A 389 3.80 7.12 4.12
C MET A 389 3.36 7.65 2.77
N THR A 390 3.11 8.95 2.68
CA THR A 390 2.82 9.65 1.42
C THR A 390 4.11 9.90 0.62
N GLU A 391 4.00 10.14 -0.69
CA GLU A 391 5.18 10.44 -1.50
C GLU A 391 5.73 11.84 -1.23
N GLU A 392 4.89 12.76 -0.76
CA GLU A 392 5.30 14.09 -0.29
C GLU A 392 6.17 13.98 0.96
N LEU A 393 5.74 13.19 1.96
CA LEU A 393 6.52 12.96 3.17
C LEU A 393 7.84 12.25 2.85
N ARG A 394 7.84 11.30 1.90
CA ARG A 394 9.07 10.67 1.42
C ARG A 394 10.01 11.72 0.81
N LYS A 395 9.48 12.59 -0.04
CA LYS A 395 10.25 13.67 -0.67
C LYS A 395 10.86 14.60 0.36
N ASP A 396 10.11 14.99 1.39
CA ASP A 396 10.62 15.83 2.49
C ASP A 396 11.82 15.17 3.20
N ILE A 397 11.75 13.87 3.48
CA ILE A 397 12.86 13.14 4.12
C ILE A 397 14.09 13.10 3.19
N LEU A 398 13.89 12.85 1.89
CA LEU A 398 14.97 12.81 0.88
C LEU A 398 15.63 14.19 0.71
N ASP A 399 14.85 15.26 0.64
CA ASP A 399 15.33 16.66 0.53
C ASP A 399 16.06 17.14 1.80
N ASN A 400 15.91 16.40 2.89
CA ASN A 400 16.62 16.59 4.16
C ASN A 400 17.82 15.64 4.32
N GLY A 401 18.39 15.15 3.21
CA GLY A 401 19.72 14.53 3.18
C GLY A 401 19.71 13.00 3.19
N PHE A 402 18.55 12.36 3.17
CA PHE A 402 18.46 10.90 3.05
C PHE A 402 18.68 10.45 1.60
N SER A 403 19.47 9.40 1.43
CA SER A 403 19.76 8.82 0.12
C SER A 403 18.63 7.93 -0.39
N LYS A 404 17.99 7.16 0.51
CA LYS A 404 16.83 6.33 0.21
C LYS A 404 15.92 6.20 1.43
N VAL A 405 14.62 6.14 1.19
CA VAL A 405 13.58 5.88 2.19
C VAL A 405 12.69 4.79 1.61
N PHE A 406 12.49 3.70 2.35
CA PHE A 406 11.62 2.58 1.97
C PHE A 406 10.65 2.27 3.10
N SER A 407 9.46 1.81 2.74
CA SER A 407 8.50 1.28 3.72
C SER A 407 8.61 -0.24 3.88
N SER A 408 8.26 -0.72 5.07
CA SER A 408 8.08 -2.13 5.39
C SER A 408 6.72 -2.33 6.05
N TYR A 409 5.99 -3.33 5.58
CA TYR A 409 4.70 -3.72 6.12
C TYR A 409 4.84 -4.85 7.13
N GLY A 410 4.08 -4.77 8.21
CA GLY A 410 4.03 -5.78 9.26
C GLY A 410 2.87 -5.51 10.21
N ALA A 411 2.49 -6.54 10.96
CA ALA A 411 1.44 -6.47 11.97
C ALA A 411 1.83 -7.32 13.17
N SER A 412 1.59 -6.82 14.38
CA SER A 412 1.86 -7.51 15.64
C SER A 412 1.24 -8.91 15.71
N ASP A 413 0.03 -9.06 15.16
CA ASP A 413 -0.74 -10.30 15.16
C ASP A 413 -0.10 -11.38 14.25
N LEU A 414 0.70 -10.93 13.29
CA LEU A 414 1.45 -11.70 12.29
C LEU A 414 2.94 -11.54 12.62
N ASP A 415 3.73 -10.94 11.73
CA ASP A 415 5.14 -10.64 11.94
C ASP A 415 5.47 -9.22 11.46
N ILE A 416 6.69 -8.78 11.74
CA ILE A 416 7.28 -7.64 11.06
C ILE A 416 7.82 -8.06 9.69
N ASN A 417 7.92 -7.12 8.75
CA ASN A 417 8.54 -7.33 7.44
C ASN A 417 7.85 -8.38 6.55
N ILE A 418 6.52 -8.39 6.56
CA ILE A 418 5.65 -9.17 5.66
C ILE A 418 5.83 -8.73 4.20
N GLY A 419 5.85 -7.41 3.99
CA GLY A 419 6.05 -6.79 2.68
C GLY A 419 7.14 -5.73 2.76
N TYR A 420 7.86 -5.53 1.66
CA TYR A 420 8.95 -4.57 1.57
C TYR A 420 8.87 -3.75 0.29
N GLU A 421 9.17 -2.47 0.43
CA GLU A 421 9.23 -1.53 -0.67
C GLU A 421 10.65 -1.49 -1.24
N THR A 422 10.77 -1.42 -2.55
CA THR A 422 12.02 -1.17 -3.27
C THR A 422 11.86 0.03 -4.18
N GLU A 423 12.89 0.35 -4.96
CA GLU A 423 12.79 1.41 -5.98
C GLU A 423 11.66 1.17 -6.99
N THR A 424 11.25 -0.09 -7.19
CA THR A 424 10.16 -0.44 -8.12
C THR A 424 8.80 -0.01 -7.59
N GLU A 425 8.49 -0.31 -6.34
CA GLU A 425 7.22 0.05 -5.69
C GLU A 425 7.10 1.55 -5.51
N VAL A 426 8.18 2.23 -5.10
CA VAL A 426 8.24 3.69 -5.06
C VAL A 426 7.93 4.27 -6.44
N ALA A 427 8.53 3.74 -7.50
CA ALA A 427 8.27 4.19 -8.87
C ALA A 427 6.81 3.98 -9.30
N ILE A 428 6.18 2.86 -8.92
CA ILE A 428 4.76 2.61 -9.17
C ILE A 428 3.91 3.65 -8.42
N ARG A 429 4.15 3.86 -7.12
CA ARG A 429 3.38 4.82 -6.31
C ARG A 429 3.48 6.24 -6.82
N GLN A 430 4.69 6.70 -7.17
CA GLN A 430 4.92 8.02 -7.76
C GLN A 430 4.23 8.17 -9.12
N ALA A 431 4.25 7.12 -9.94
CA ALA A 431 3.52 7.14 -11.21
C ALA A 431 2.00 7.25 -11.00
N CYS A 432 1.44 6.55 -10.01
CA CYS A 432 0.02 6.63 -9.67
C CYS A 432 -0.36 8.00 -9.11
N ALA A 433 0.48 8.60 -8.25
CA ALA A 433 0.25 9.94 -7.71
C ALA A 433 0.12 11.01 -8.82
N ASN A 434 0.89 10.85 -9.90
CA ASN A 434 0.89 11.77 -11.04
C ASN A 434 -0.07 11.35 -12.16
N ASN A 435 -0.77 10.21 -12.04
CA ASN A 435 -1.63 9.69 -13.10
C ASN A 435 -2.90 9.04 -12.51
N PRO A 436 -3.99 9.81 -12.36
CA PRO A 436 -5.26 9.31 -11.83
C PRO A 436 -5.87 8.15 -12.63
N ALA A 437 -5.66 8.11 -13.95
CA ALA A 437 -6.16 7.01 -14.78
C ALA A 437 -5.41 5.70 -14.51
N LEU A 438 -4.07 5.76 -14.34
CA LEU A 438 -3.26 4.62 -13.93
C LEU A 438 -3.65 4.14 -12.52
N ALA A 439 -3.85 5.08 -11.58
CA ALA A 439 -4.34 4.79 -10.23
C ALA A 439 -5.70 4.07 -10.27
N ASN A 440 -6.61 4.54 -11.13
CA ASN A 440 -7.91 3.92 -11.34
C ASN A 440 -7.80 2.49 -11.90
N GLU A 441 -6.96 2.27 -12.92
CA GLU A 441 -6.73 0.91 -13.45
C GLU A 441 -6.09 -0.02 -12.42
N LEU A 442 -5.09 0.47 -11.67
CA LEU A 442 -4.35 -0.35 -10.74
C LEU A 442 -5.12 -0.65 -9.46
N TYR A 443 -5.93 0.26 -8.92
CA TYR A 443 -6.59 0.06 -7.61
C TYR A 443 -7.91 0.81 -7.43
N GLY A 444 -8.48 1.42 -8.47
CA GLY A 444 -9.78 2.09 -8.40
C GLY A 444 -9.73 3.56 -7.97
N GLY A 445 -8.54 4.17 -7.99
CA GLY A 445 -8.34 5.60 -7.81
C GLY A 445 -8.13 6.02 -6.36
N GLY A 446 -8.07 7.33 -6.13
CA GLY A 446 -7.72 7.91 -4.84
C GLY A 446 -6.21 7.90 -4.55
N PRO A 447 -5.80 8.26 -3.31
CA PRO A 447 -4.40 8.31 -2.92
C PRO A 447 -3.70 6.95 -3.11
N PRO A 448 -2.42 6.93 -3.53
CA PRO A 448 -1.70 5.68 -3.72
C PRO A 448 -1.63 4.85 -2.42
N PRO A 449 -2.13 3.60 -2.42
CA PRO A 449 -1.91 2.71 -1.30
C PRO A 449 -0.42 2.48 -1.11
N MET A 450 -0.05 1.91 0.03
CA MET A 450 1.26 1.31 0.15
C MET A 450 1.37 0.12 -0.82
N ILE A 451 2.49 -0.01 -1.52
CA ILE A 451 2.74 -1.10 -2.46
C ILE A 451 4.02 -1.81 -2.01
N PHE A 452 3.97 -3.13 -1.97
CA PHE A 452 5.09 -3.98 -1.52
C PHE A 452 5.26 -5.17 -2.44
N HIS A 453 6.48 -5.66 -2.59
CA HIS A 453 6.68 -7.09 -2.85
C HIS A 453 6.57 -7.87 -1.54
N TYR A 454 6.11 -9.12 -1.63
CA TYR A 454 6.13 -10.08 -0.53
C TYR A 454 6.46 -11.48 -1.05
N ASP A 455 6.96 -12.34 -0.15
CA ASP A 455 7.26 -13.74 -0.49
C ASP A 455 6.03 -14.62 -0.21
N PRO A 456 5.32 -15.13 -1.23
CA PRO A 456 4.11 -15.93 -1.05
C PRO A 456 4.39 -17.27 -0.40
N LEU A 457 5.65 -17.74 -0.44
CA LEU A 457 6.03 -18.93 0.31
C LEU A 457 6.11 -18.60 1.80
N HIS A 458 6.43 -17.39 2.23
CA HIS A 458 6.51 -17.05 3.66
C HIS A 458 5.15 -16.62 4.24
N TYR A 459 4.41 -15.77 3.52
CA TYR A 459 3.02 -15.43 3.81
C TYR A 459 2.18 -15.65 2.57
N TYR A 460 1.19 -16.52 2.66
CA TYR A 460 0.18 -16.61 1.61
C TYR A 460 -0.90 -15.56 1.90
N ILE A 461 -1.11 -14.64 0.96
CA ILE A 461 -2.03 -13.51 1.12
C ILE A 461 -3.08 -13.58 0.03
N GLU A 462 -4.35 -13.43 0.42
CA GLU A 462 -5.49 -13.39 -0.48
C GLU A 462 -6.38 -12.19 -0.15
N THR A 463 -7.27 -11.85 -1.09
CA THR A 463 -8.26 -10.79 -0.91
C THR A 463 -9.65 -11.42 -0.86
N ASN A 464 -10.42 -11.13 0.19
CA ASN A 464 -11.78 -11.61 0.31
C ASN A 464 -12.74 -10.82 -0.60
N LYS A 465 -14.04 -11.16 -0.56
CA LYS A 465 -15.05 -10.52 -1.44
C LYS A 465 -15.31 -9.07 -1.03
N GLU A 466 -15.05 -8.73 0.22
CA GLU A 466 -15.22 -7.43 0.84
C GLU A 466 -14.02 -6.50 0.58
N GLY A 467 -12.96 -6.99 -0.07
CA GLY A 467 -11.75 -6.22 -0.38
C GLY A 467 -10.73 -6.17 0.75
N GLU A 468 -10.87 -7.01 1.78
CA GLU A 468 -9.93 -7.13 2.89
C GLU A 468 -8.89 -8.22 2.62
N LEU A 469 -7.71 -8.04 3.21
CA LEU A 469 -6.58 -8.96 3.10
C LEU A 469 -6.64 -10.05 4.18
N LEU A 470 -6.57 -11.31 3.75
CA LEU A 470 -6.43 -12.47 4.63
C LEU A 470 -5.02 -13.04 4.53
N TYR A 471 -4.44 -13.39 5.67
CA TYR A 471 -3.05 -13.79 5.79
C TYR A 471 -2.93 -15.20 6.34
N THR A 472 -2.13 -16.05 5.68
CA THR A 472 -1.69 -17.33 6.25
C THR A 472 -0.19 -17.33 6.45
N CYS A 473 0.25 -17.41 7.70
CA CYS A 473 1.66 -17.57 8.04
C CYS A 473 2.09 -19.01 7.70
N CYS A 474 3.05 -19.17 6.79
CA CYS A 474 3.40 -20.48 6.24
C CYS A 474 4.57 -21.18 6.96
N HIS A 475 5.27 -20.47 7.85
CA HIS A 475 6.37 -21.06 8.63
C HIS A 475 5.83 -21.82 9.86
N LYS A 476 6.43 -22.97 10.15
CA LYS A 476 5.92 -23.94 11.16
C LYS A 476 6.44 -23.63 12.56
N GLU A 477 7.47 -22.81 12.63
CA GLU A 477 8.13 -22.33 13.84
C GLU A 477 7.23 -21.36 14.62
N ARG A 478 6.21 -20.78 13.97
CA ARG A 478 5.23 -19.89 14.60
C ARG A 478 4.50 -20.58 15.75
N ALA A 479 4.61 -20.01 16.94
CA ALA A 479 4.03 -20.60 18.15
C ALA A 479 2.50 -20.59 18.16
N SER A 480 1.90 -19.53 17.60
CA SER A 480 0.45 -19.41 17.40
C SER A 480 0.18 -19.22 15.90
N PRO A 481 -0.12 -20.32 15.16
CA PRO A 481 -0.44 -20.26 13.74
C PRO A 481 -1.57 -19.27 13.42
N ARG A 482 -1.45 -18.61 12.27
CA ARG A 482 -2.44 -17.66 11.75
C ARG A 482 -2.86 -18.15 10.37
N ILE A 483 -4.09 -18.66 10.28
CA ILE A 483 -4.63 -19.29 9.07
C ILE A 483 -5.79 -18.44 8.56
N ARG A 484 -5.68 -17.95 7.32
CA ARG A 484 -6.63 -16.99 6.73
C ARG A 484 -7.04 -15.90 7.73
N TYR A 485 -6.06 -15.35 8.43
CA TYR A 485 -6.25 -14.38 9.50
C TYR A 485 -6.53 -13.00 8.88
N ASN A 486 -7.64 -12.38 9.27
CA ASN A 486 -8.09 -11.09 8.78
C ASN A 486 -7.61 -9.98 9.72
N LEU A 487 -6.80 -9.06 9.19
CA LEU A 487 -6.39 -7.84 9.91
C LEU A 487 -7.37 -6.69 9.74
N HIS A 488 -8.37 -6.84 8.86
CA HIS A 488 -9.27 -5.80 8.36
C HIS A 488 -8.58 -4.67 7.59
N ASP A 489 -7.35 -4.93 7.13
CA ASP A 489 -6.69 -4.05 6.17
C ASP A 489 -7.31 -4.29 4.79
N THR A 490 -7.75 -3.22 4.13
CA THR A 490 -8.23 -3.29 2.75
C THR A 490 -7.08 -3.24 1.77
N GLY A 491 -7.19 -4.00 0.68
CA GLY A 491 -6.10 -4.13 -0.25
C GLY A 491 -6.26 -5.25 -1.24
N LYS A 492 -5.24 -5.45 -2.06
CA LYS A 492 -5.22 -6.57 -3.01
C LYS A 492 -3.85 -7.08 -3.37
N VAL A 493 -3.82 -8.32 -3.80
CA VAL A 493 -2.65 -8.97 -4.39
C VAL A 493 -2.75 -8.95 -5.91
N MET A 494 -1.69 -8.50 -6.58
CA MET A 494 -1.58 -8.52 -8.03
C MET A 494 -0.31 -9.24 -8.48
N MET A 495 -0.41 -10.00 -9.56
CA MET A 495 0.76 -10.64 -10.18
C MET A 495 1.69 -9.60 -10.80
N ALA A 496 3.00 -9.86 -10.74
CA ALA A 496 4.01 -8.95 -11.27
C ALA A 496 3.83 -8.69 -12.77
N LYS A 497 3.46 -9.73 -13.53
CA LYS A 497 3.18 -9.60 -14.97
C LYS A 497 2.01 -8.66 -15.28
N ASP A 498 0.97 -8.68 -14.43
CA ASP A 498 -0.24 -7.87 -14.65
C ASP A 498 0.04 -6.41 -14.33
N VAL A 499 0.71 -6.13 -13.20
CA VAL A 499 1.17 -4.77 -12.86
C VAL A 499 2.07 -4.24 -13.97
N LYS A 500 3.05 -5.03 -14.42
CA LYS A 500 3.94 -4.61 -15.52
C LYS A 500 3.18 -4.32 -16.81
N ALA A 501 2.20 -5.15 -17.16
CA ALA A 501 1.37 -4.95 -18.35
C ALA A 501 0.55 -3.65 -18.24
N ILE A 502 -0.02 -3.36 -17.05
CA ILE A 502 -0.76 -2.12 -16.80
C ILE A 502 0.18 -0.92 -16.90
N MET A 503 1.30 -0.89 -16.18
CA MET A 503 2.29 0.20 -16.24
C MET A 503 2.75 0.49 -17.68
N GLN A 504 2.95 -0.57 -18.47
CA GLN A 504 3.35 -0.44 -19.88
C GLN A 504 2.29 0.24 -20.76
N LYS A 505 0.99 0.09 -20.47
CA LYS A 505 -0.09 0.82 -21.19
C LYS A 505 0.07 2.33 -21.03
N TYR A 506 0.57 2.77 -19.89
CA TYR A 506 0.83 4.18 -19.56
C TYR A 506 2.26 4.63 -19.91
N GLY A 507 3.02 3.79 -20.64
CA GLY A 507 4.37 4.16 -21.10
C GLY A 507 5.41 4.17 -19.99
N ILE A 508 5.12 3.52 -18.86
CA ILE A 508 6.03 3.41 -17.72
C ILE A 508 6.60 2.00 -17.73
N GLU A 509 7.92 1.90 -17.81
CA GLU A 509 8.62 0.63 -17.74
C GLU A 509 9.14 0.40 -16.32
N ILE A 510 8.62 -0.66 -15.68
CA ILE A 510 9.14 -1.14 -14.41
C ILE A 510 9.97 -2.42 -14.62
N ASN A 511 11.06 -2.54 -13.88
CA ASN A 511 11.95 -3.69 -13.90
C ASN A 511 12.18 -4.25 -12.49
N PRO A 512 11.17 -4.93 -11.92
CA PRO A 512 11.31 -5.60 -10.64
C PRO A 512 12.50 -6.59 -10.65
N ARG A 513 13.22 -6.70 -9.53
CA ARG A 513 14.35 -7.64 -9.41
C ARG A 513 13.91 -9.11 -9.35
N THR A 514 12.67 -9.37 -8.96
CA THR A 514 12.07 -10.70 -8.80
C THR A 514 10.70 -10.75 -9.47
N ASN A 515 10.13 -11.94 -9.66
CA ASN A 515 8.75 -12.12 -10.12
C ASN A 515 7.76 -12.24 -8.94
N LEU A 516 8.13 -11.74 -7.75
CA LEU A 516 7.23 -11.80 -6.61
C LEU A 516 5.95 -11.01 -6.89
N PRO A 517 4.79 -11.44 -6.36
CA PRO A 517 3.56 -10.68 -6.44
C PRO A 517 3.70 -9.32 -5.74
N PHE A 518 2.85 -8.37 -6.14
CA PHE A 518 2.68 -7.09 -5.47
C PHE A 518 1.50 -7.16 -4.50
N LEU A 519 1.68 -6.57 -3.32
CA LEU A 519 0.67 -6.35 -2.30
C LEU A 519 0.35 -4.86 -2.22
N PHE A 520 -0.90 -4.50 -2.47
CA PHE A 520 -1.46 -3.16 -2.30
C PHE A 520 -2.19 -3.10 -0.97
N VAL A 521 -1.80 -2.19 -0.08
CA VAL A 521 -2.38 -2.04 1.26
C VAL A 521 -2.88 -0.60 1.43
N HIS A 522 -4.20 -0.43 1.51
CA HIS A 522 -4.82 0.87 1.81
C HIS A 522 -4.89 1.14 3.32
N GLY A 523 -4.70 0.10 4.14
CA GLY A 523 -4.87 0.15 5.58
C GLY A 523 -6.30 -0.19 5.99
N ARG A 524 -6.62 0.02 7.25
CA ARG A 524 -7.96 -0.23 7.78
C ARG A 524 -8.90 0.91 7.41
N GLU A 525 -10.07 0.57 6.89
CA GLU A 525 -11.14 1.57 6.75
C GLU A 525 -11.43 2.16 8.13
N GLY A 526 -11.53 3.49 8.23
CA GLY A 526 -11.88 4.12 9.50
C GLY A 526 -10.71 4.61 10.36
N THR A 527 -9.44 4.43 9.99
CA THR A 527 -8.31 4.82 10.87
C THR A 527 -7.55 6.08 10.40
N VAL A 528 -7.21 6.96 11.35
CA VAL A 528 -6.25 8.07 11.18
C VAL A 528 -5.11 7.97 12.18
N SER A 529 -3.93 8.45 11.81
CA SER A 529 -2.78 8.59 12.73
C SER A 529 -2.79 9.99 13.34
N TYR A 530 -2.57 10.14 14.64
CA TYR A 530 -2.41 11.42 15.32
C TYR A 530 -1.30 11.28 16.37
N GLY A 531 -0.18 11.98 16.18
CA GLY A 531 0.99 11.94 17.07
C GLY A 531 1.64 10.55 17.26
N GLY A 532 1.38 9.60 16.35
CA GLY A 532 1.80 8.20 16.47
C GLY A 532 0.73 7.26 17.06
N SER A 533 -0.39 7.78 17.58
CA SER A 533 -1.54 6.94 17.97
C SER A 533 -2.46 6.74 16.77
N LYS A 534 -3.08 5.56 16.68
CA LYS A 534 -4.15 5.29 15.72
C LYS A 534 -5.50 5.59 16.34
N ILE A 535 -6.24 6.51 15.75
CA ILE A 535 -7.62 6.78 16.09
C ILE A 535 -8.50 6.12 15.04
N HIS A 536 -9.30 5.16 15.49
CA HIS A 536 -10.27 4.46 14.67
C HIS A 536 -11.62 5.16 14.72
N TYR A 537 -12.40 5.01 13.67
CA TYR A 537 -13.75 5.51 13.54
C TYR A 537 -14.62 4.97 14.68
N GLU A 538 -14.40 3.74 15.09
CA GLU A 538 -15.08 3.10 16.21
C GLU A 538 -14.84 3.85 17.54
N HIS A 539 -13.67 4.47 17.74
CA HIS A 539 -13.44 5.30 18.92
C HIS A 539 -14.29 6.58 18.85
N LEU A 540 -14.35 7.21 17.67
CA LEU A 540 -15.18 8.39 17.45
C LEU A 540 -16.67 8.04 17.62
N GLU A 541 -17.12 6.92 17.05
CA GLU A 541 -18.49 6.42 17.18
C GLU A 541 -18.87 6.16 18.65
N GLN A 542 -18.03 5.44 19.39
CA GLN A 542 -18.25 5.16 20.82
C GLN A 542 -18.24 6.45 21.64
N GLY A 543 -17.33 7.37 21.32
CA GLY A 543 -17.26 8.70 21.91
C GLY A 543 -18.57 9.47 21.72
N ILE A 544 -19.03 9.59 20.47
CA ILE A 544 -20.27 10.27 20.09
C ILE A 544 -21.48 9.65 20.81
N ARG A 545 -21.61 8.32 20.77
CA ARG A 545 -22.72 7.61 21.45
C ARG A 545 -22.78 7.87 22.96
N ALA A 546 -21.64 8.16 23.59
CA ALA A 546 -21.59 8.44 25.01
C ALA A 546 -21.83 9.92 25.36
N VAL A 547 -21.46 10.85 24.48
CA VAL A 547 -21.59 12.29 24.72
C VAL A 547 -22.87 12.91 24.14
N ASP A 548 -23.53 12.21 23.21
CA ASP A 548 -24.82 12.60 22.62
C ASP A 548 -25.88 11.48 22.80
N PRO A 549 -26.39 11.27 24.02
CA PRO A 549 -27.43 10.28 24.29
C PRO A 549 -28.80 10.68 23.72
N THR A 550 -29.00 11.97 23.44
CA THR A 550 -30.24 12.57 22.97
C THR A 550 -30.41 12.52 21.45
N GLY A 551 -29.35 12.23 20.70
CA GLY A 551 -29.39 12.06 19.24
C GLY A 551 -29.40 13.37 18.47
N LEU A 552 -28.70 14.40 18.98
CA LEU A 552 -28.49 15.67 18.28
C LEU A 552 -27.61 15.50 17.04
N ILE A 553 -26.74 14.49 17.04
CA ILE A 553 -25.86 14.13 15.96
C ILE A 553 -26.57 13.16 15.03
N GLY A 554 -26.52 13.44 13.72
CA GLY A 554 -27.11 12.58 12.70
C GLY A 554 -26.52 11.17 12.78
N ARG A 555 -27.40 10.16 12.73
CA ARG A 555 -26.98 8.75 12.75
C ARG A 555 -26.03 8.47 11.59
N ASP A 556 -24.86 7.95 11.91
CA ASP A 556 -23.78 7.66 10.96
C ASP A 556 -23.29 8.88 10.15
N ARG A 557 -23.55 10.10 10.65
CA ARG A 557 -23.13 11.37 10.03
C ARG A 557 -21.96 12.01 10.75
N PHE A 558 -20.88 11.26 10.89
CA PHE A 558 -19.63 11.74 11.46
C PHE A 558 -18.44 11.05 10.82
N ALA A 559 -17.27 11.68 10.87
CA ALA A 559 -16.05 11.18 10.26
C ALA A 559 -14.80 11.69 10.97
N LEU A 560 -13.71 10.95 10.84
CA LEU A 560 -12.37 11.41 11.19
C LEU A 560 -11.80 12.19 10.00
N HIS A 561 -11.46 13.45 10.17
CA HIS A 561 -10.79 14.25 9.14
C HIS A 561 -9.35 14.54 9.54
N LYS A 562 -8.43 14.28 8.62
CA LYS A 562 -7.01 14.58 8.83
C LYS A 562 -6.59 15.72 7.88
N PRO A 563 -6.66 17.00 8.33
CA PRO A 563 -6.31 18.15 7.50
C PRO A 563 -4.82 18.23 7.18
N GLN A 564 -3.98 17.86 8.16
CA GLN A 564 -2.51 17.89 8.12
C GLN A 564 -1.94 16.77 9.01
N GLU A 565 -0.63 16.51 8.94
CA GLU A 565 -0.01 15.35 9.61
C GLU A 565 -0.15 15.37 11.13
N ASP A 566 -0.10 16.56 11.73
CA ASP A 566 -0.12 16.84 13.17
C ASP A 566 -1.48 17.31 13.70
N LYS A 567 -2.49 17.41 12.82
CA LYS A 567 -3.83 17.88 13.15
C LYS A 567 -4.86 16.77 12.96
N LEU A 568 -5.90 16.82 13.78
CA LEU A 568 -7.05 15.92 13.70
C LEU A 568 -8.34 16.70 13.91
N GLU A 569 -9.34 16.42 13.10
CA GLU A 569 -10.68 16.98 13.23
C GLU A 569 -11.71 15.84 13.35
N PHE A 570 -12.68 16.01 14.25
CA PHE A 570 -13.88 15.20 14.31
C PHE A 570 -15.00 15.94 13.60
N TRP A 571 -15.40 15.41 12.45
CA TRP A 571 -16.49 15.97 11.65
C TRP A 571 -17.81 15.36 12.07
N ILE A 572 -18.81 16.21 12.26
CA ILE A 572 -20.13 15.83 12.79
C ILE A 572 -21.18 16.60 12.01
N GLU A 573 -22.25 15.95 11.54
CA GLU A 573 -23.44 16.61 11.01
C GLU A 573 -24.56 16.55 12.05
N ALA A 574 -25.23 17.68 12.26
CA ALA A 574 -26.41 17.72 13.12
C ALA A 574 -27.59 16.95 12.51
N ALA A 575 -28.45 16.39 13.36
CA ALA A 575 -29.64 15.65 12.94
C ALA A 575 -30.76 16.55 12.39
N SER A 576 -30.84 17.80 12.86
CA SER A 576 -31.78 18.84 12.42
C SER A 576 -31.18 20.24 12.60
N ASP A 577 -31.84 21.27 12.08
CA ASP A 577 -31.38 22.66 12.22
C ASP A 577 -31.43 23.12 13.68
N GLU A 578 -32.41 22.64 14.46
CA GLU A 578 -32.49 22.88 15.90
C GLU A 578 -31.31 22.21 16.63
N ALA A 579 -31.00 20.97 16.28
CA ALA A 579 -29.85 20.26 16.84
C ALA A 579 -28.52 20.95 16.49
N TYR A 580 -28.42 21.54 15.29
CA TYR A 580 -27.25 22.30 14.88
C TYR A 580 -27.02 23.52 15.78
N GLU A 581 -28.06 24.31 16.06
CA GLU A 581 -27.92 25.49 16.94
C GLU A 581 -27.56 25.11 18.38
N GLU A 582 -28.09 23.99 18.89
CA GLU A 582 -27.72 23.47 20.22
C GLU A 582 -26.27 23.00 20.28
N LEU A 583 -25.84 22.19 19.31
CA LEU A 583 -24.46 21.69 19.21
C LEU A 583 -23.46 22.84 19.02
N LYS A 584 -23.83 23.86 18.25
CA LYS A 584 -23.01 25.06 17.98
C LYS A 584 -22.77 25.88 19.24
N GLN A 585 -23.77 26.06 20.10
CA GLN A 585 -23.61 26.76 21.38
C GLN A 585 -22.66 26.03 22.33
N ASN A 586 -22.60 24.70 22.24
CA ASN A 586 -21.85 23.83 23.16
C ASN A 586 -20.61 23.17 22.52
N VAL A 587 -20.14 23.67 21.38
CA VAL A 587 -19.12 23.00 20.54
C VAL A 587 -17.80 22.69 21.27
N ASN A 588 -17.35 23.59 22.15
CA ASN A 588 -16.10 23.40 22.92
C ASN A 588 -16.28 22.41 24.08
N GLU A 589 -17.46 22.38 24.70
CA GLU A 589 -17.79 21.39 25.73
C GLU A 589 -17.89 20.00 25.11
N LEU A 590 -18.54 19.89 23.94
CA LEU A 590 -18.57 18.67 23.15
C LEU A 590 -17.16 18.20 22.77
N GLN A 591 -16.29 19.10 22.31
CA GLN A 591 -14.89 18.80 22.00
C GLN A 591 -14.19 18.16 23.20
N LYS A 592 -14.27 18.79 24.36
CA LYS A 592 -13.65 18.31 25.58
C LYS A 592 -14.18 16.92 25.97
N ASN A 593 -15.49 16.76 26.02
CA ASN A 593 -16.12 15.51 26.44
C ASN A 593 -15.80 14.36 25.47
N LEU A 594 -15.82 14.65 24.17
CA LEU A 594 -15.52 13.67 23.13
C LEU A 594 -14.04 13.23 23.18
N ILE A 595 -13.10 14.17 23.31
CA ILE A 595 -11.67 13.87 23.47
C ILE A 595 -11.45 12.99 24.70
N ASN A 596 -12.04 13.35 25.84
CA ASN A 596 -11.93 12.57 27.08
C ASN A 596 -12.42 11.14 26.88
N LYS A 597 -13.58 10.98 26.25
CA LYS A 597 -14.17 9.67 26.05
C LYS A 597 -13.36 8.79 25.11
N ILE A 598 -12.79 9.37 24.06
CA ILE A 598 -11.86 8.67 23.16
C ILE A 598 -10.58 8.32 23.90
N ALA A 599 -10.04 9.21 24.74
CA ALA A 599 -8.83 8.96 25.53
C ALA A 599 -9.02 7.85 26.58
N ASP A 600 -10.21 7.70 27.15
CA ASP A 600 -10.53 6.60 28.08
C ASP A 600 -10.46 5.22 27.41
N SER A 601 -10.76 5.16 26.12
CA SER A 601 -10.75 3.91 25.33
C SER A 601 -9.48 3.73 24.49
N ASN A 602 -8.61 4.73 24.40
CA ASN A 602 -7.38 4.71 23.63
C ASN A 602 -6.19 5.25 24.45
N THR A 603 -5.41 4.33 25.03
CA THR A 603 -4.31 4.66 25.94
C THR A 603 -3.16 5.41 25.25
N ASP A 604 -2.88 5.11 23.99
CA ASP A 604 -1.82 5.80 23.23
C ASP A 604 -2.25 7.22 22.87
N PHE A 605 -3.52 7.42 22.53
CA PHE A 605 -4.06 8.76 22.33
C PHE A 605 -4.00 9.58 23.62
N LYS A 606 -4.37 8.99 24.77
CA LYS A 606 -4.23 9.62 26.09
C LYS A 606 -2.80 10.07 26.39
N LYS A 607 -1.80 9.21 26.15
CA LYS A 607 -0.38 9.54 26.35
C LYS A 607 0.09 10.69 25.44
N ILE A 608 -0.43 10.77 24.22
CA ILE A 608 -0.09 11.85 23.29
C ILE A 608 -0.66 13.19 23.75
N LEU A 609 -1.90 13.19 24.25
CA LEU A 609 -2.52 14.38 24.84
C LEU A 609 -1.72 14.87 26.06
N ASP A 610 -1.16 13.95 26.84
CA ASP A 610 -0.36 14.27 28.04
C ASP A 610 1.02 14.86 27.71
N GLY A 611 1.54 14.59 26.51
CA GLY A 611 2.88 14.99 26.09
C GLY A 611 3.01 16.41 25.52
N ALA A 612 1.91 17.16 25.36
CA ALA A 612 1.84 18.54 24.85
C ALA A 612 2.54 18.83 23.49
N ALA A 613 2.89 17.78 22.73
CA ALA A 613 3.69 17.92 21.51
C ALA A 613 2.87 18.20 20.23
N ASN A 614 1.53 18.08 20.28
CA ASN A 614 0.63 18.26 19.14
C ASN A 614 -0.57 19.15 19.52
N ALA A 615 -1.15 19.85 18.53
CA ALA A 615 -2.39 20.60 18.71
C ALA A 615 -3.57 19.65 18.95
N TYR A 616 -4.45 19.95 19.90
CA TYR A 616 -5.57 19.08 20.25
C TYR A 616 -6.57 18.89 19.10
N PRO A 617 -7.26 17.74 19.01
CA PRO A 617 -8.23 17.53 17.95
C PRO A 617 -9.39 18.53 18.02
N GLN A 618 -9.79 19.10 16.88
CA GLN A 618 -10.91 20.03 16.79
C GLN A 618 -12.21 19.29 16.45
N ILE A 619 -13.36 19.89 16.77
CA ILE A 619 -14.65 19.45 16.23
C ILE A 619 -15.09 20.44 15.15
N LYS A 620 -15.60 19.89 14.04
CA LYS A 620 -16.32 20.65 13.02
C LYS A 620 -17.75 20.12 12.91
N ILE A 621 -18.72 20.97 13.20
CA ILE A 621 -20.15 20.63 13.18
C ILE A 621 -20.79 21.27 11.96
N PHE A 622 -21.41 20.46 11.11
CA PHE A 622 -22.08 20.88 9.89
C PHE A 622 -23.60 20.91 10.08
N GLN A 623 -24.26 21.82 9.36
CA GLN A 623 -25.72 21.82 9.22
C GLN A 623 -26.22 20.52 8.55
N PRO A 624 -27.46 20.10 8.82
CA PRO A 624 -28.04 18.89 8.22
C PRO A 624 -27.97 18.90 6.69
N GLY A 625 -27.45 17.83 6.10
CA GLY A 625 -27.28 17.71 4.64
C GLY A 625 -26.23 18.65 4.03
N LYS A 626 -25.49 19.40 4.85
CA LYS A 626 -24.46 20.38 4.42
C LYS A 626 -23.06 19.99 4.90
N SER A 627 -22.75 18.70 4.86
CA SER A 627 -21.41 18.20 5.13
C SER A 627 -20.78 17.54 3.89
N PRO A 628 -19.45 17.45 3.81
CA PRO A 628 -18.79 16.62 2.81
C PRO A 628 -19.25 15.15 2.84
N MET A 629 -19.67 14.64 4.00
CA MET A 629 -20.22 13.29 4.14
C MET A 629 -21.59 13.17 3.46
N ALA A 630 -22.45 14.19 3.56
CA ALA A 630 -23.73 14.25 2.86
C ALA A 630 -23.56 14.39 1.34
N ILE A 631 -22.65 15.26 0.90
CA ILE A 631 -22.31 15.43 -0.52
C ILE A 631 -21.80 14.11 -1.10
N HIS A 632 -20.88 13.44 -0.40
CA HIS A 632 -20.35 12.15 -0.81
C HIS A 632 -21.44 11.08 -0.93
N ALA A 633 -22.34 11.00 0.05
CA ALA A 633 -23.45 10.05 0.05
C ALA A 633 -24.44 10.30 -1.10
N GLN A 634 -24.71 11.56 -1.45
CA GLN A 634 -25.58 11.92 -2.56
C GLN A 634 -24.96 11.57 -3.91
N GLN A 635 -23.66 11.80 -4.08
CA GLN A 635 -22.93 11.49 -5.30
C GLN A 635 -22.67 9.98 -5.47
N ASN A 636 -22.60 9.22 -4.38
CA ASN A 636 -22.22 7.81 -4.35
C ASN A 636 -23.19 6.95 -3.52
N PRO A 637 -24.48 6.85 -3.90
CA PRO A 637 -25.53 6.21 -3.08
C PRO A 637 -25.33 4.70 -2.84
N HIS A 638 -24.44 4.05 -3.59
CA HIS A 638 -24.12 2.63 -3.45
C HIS A 638 -22.80 2.35 -2.70
N ARG A 639 -22.09 3.38 -2.21
CA ARG A 639 -20.83 3.23 -1.47
C ARG A 639 -21.05 3.24 0.05
N LYS A 640 -20.09 2.65 0.78
CA LYS A 640 -20.04 2.71 2.24
C LYS A 640 -19.91 4.16 2.73
N LEU A 641 -20.35 4.41 3.96
CA LEU A 641 -20.21 5.69 4.66
C LEU A 641 -18.75 6.15 4.71
N GLN A 642 -18.53 7.45 4.51
CA GLN A 642 -17.20 8.04 4.54
C GLN A 642 -16.73 8.23 5.99
N ARG A 643 -16.09 7.20 6.55
CA ARG A 643 -15.63 7.18 7.95
C ARG A 643 -14.35 7.99 8.21
N VAL A 644 -13.51 8.12 7.19
CA VAL A 644 -12.31 8.94 7.20
C VAL A 644 -12.33 9.84 5.97
N VAL A 645 -12.10 11.13 6.19
CA VAL A 645 -11.92 12.12 5.13
C VAL A 645 -10.45 12.52 5.09
N VAL A 646 -9.82 12.31 3.95
CA VAL A 646 -8.45 12.78 3.69
C VAL A 646 -8.54 14.15 3.01
N ASN A 647 -7.75 15.10 3.49
CA ASN A 647 -7.72 16.44 2.91
C ASN A 647 -7.14 16.40 1.49
N ASN A 648 -7.86 16.97 0.52
CA ASN A 648 -7.46 17.11 -0.88
C ASN A 648 -8.13 18.35 -1.49
N GLU A 649 -7.78 18.71 -2.72
CA GLU A 649 -8.30 19.92 -3.39
C GLU A 649 -9.84 19.94 -3.46
N ASP A 650 -10.48 18.80 -3.72
CA ASP A 650 -11.95 18.71 -3.78
C ASP A 650 -12.58 18.96 -2.41
N ILE A 651 -12.01 18.39 -1.34
CA ILE A 651 -12.47 18.60 0.03
C ILE A 651 -12.24 20.05 0.47
N GLN A 652 -11.10 20.65 0.12
CA GLN A 652 -10.83 22.05 0.41
C GLN A 652 -11.83 22.96 -0.31
N LYS A 653 -12.13 22.69 -1.58
CA LYS A 653 -13.15 23.41 -2.33
C LYS A 653 -14.53 23.24 -1.70
N GLN A 654 -14.91 22.03 -1.31
CA GLN A 654 -16.18 21.80 -0.60
C GLN A 654 -16.24 22.58 0.70
N LEU A 655 -15.16 22.66 1.48
CA LEU A 655 -15.13 23.44 2.72
C LEU A 655 -15.25 24.95 2.46
N VAL A 656 -14.70 25.45 1.35
CA VAL A 656 -14.89 26.85 0.91
C VAL A 656 -16.34 27.09 0.48
N ASP A 657 -16.92 26.18 -0.29
CA ASP A 657 -18.31 26.27 -0.77
C ASP A 657 -19.32 26.15 0.40
N LEU A 658 -18.94 25.43 1.45
CA LEU A 658 -19.70 25.27 2.69
C LEU A 658 -19.36 26.35 3.74
N ALA A 659 -18.57 27.38 3.40
CA ALA A 659 -18.25 28.46 4.33
C ALA A 659 -19.53 29.16 4.80
N GLY A 660 -19.88 28.95 6.08
CA GLY A 660 -21.13 29.43 6.69
C GLY A 660 -22.14 28.33 7.06
N SER A 661 -21.93 27.09 6.60
CA SER A 661 -22.77 25.92 6.93
C SER A 661 -22.14 25.00 7.97
N PHE A 662 -21.09 25.44 8.66
CA PHE A 662 -20.49 24.72 9.77
C PHE A 662 -19.90 25.68 10.82
N THR A 663 -19.70 25.17 12.03
CA THR A 663 -18.99 25.82 13.13
C THR A 663 -17.83 24.94 13.59
N GLU A 664 -16.78 25.55 14.13
CA GLU A 664 -15.58 24.86 14.61
C GLU A 664 -15.34 25.14 16.09
N SER A 665 -14.77 24.15 16.79
CA SER A 665 -14.28 24.34 18.15
C SER A 665 -12.94 25.11 18.16
N THR A 666 -12.58 25.73 19.29
CA THR A 666 -11.36 26.56 19.35
C THR A 666 -10.08 25.73 19.17
N GLY A 667 -10.13 24.43 19.42
CA GLY A 667 -8.94 23.58 19.44
C GLY A 667 -8.19 23.64 20.78
N ASP A 668 -8.68 24.44 21.73
CA ASP A 668 -8.08 24.51 23.06
C ASP A 668 -8.64 23.40 23.96
N TYR A 669 -7.74 22.74 24.69
CA TYR A 669 -8.11 21.74 25.67
C TYR A 669 -7.37 22.02 26.98
N ILE A 670 -8.13 22.46 27.98
CA ILE A 670 -7.61 22.66 29.33
C ILE A 670 -7.90 21.41 30.15
N LYS A 671 -6.86 20.62 30.41
CA LYS A 671 -6.90 19.51 31.36
C LYS A 671 -7.06 20.13 32.75
N LYS A 672 -8.23 19.95 33.38
CA LYS A 672 -8.41 20.32 34.79
C LYS A 672 -7.73 19.30 35.69
#